data_AF-A0A813GK40-F1
#
_entry.id   AF-A0A813GK40-F1
#
_cell.length_a   1.000
_cell.length_b   1.000
_cell.length_c   1.000
_cell.angle_alpha   90.00
_cell.angle_beta   90.00
_cell.angle_gamma   90.00
#
_symmetry.space_group_name_H-M   'P 1'
#
loop_
_entity.id
_entity.type
_entity.pdbx_description
1 polymer ?
#
loop_
_entity_poly.entity_id
_entity_poly.type
_entity_poly.pdbx_seq_one_letter_code
_entity_poly.pdbx_strand_id
1 'polypeptide(L)'
;MTANVAHAGLSTACSYGLKVTGVPNKELQHIRRLVRSAAALRVHGRSLTLALMLDGNPQLDPAFIANRAPLQQWASTIWSKSVPIVNLQVAFDQALRNAGAAPWRQVRGPAGAVAATLQRIGWQARNAALWTTHTGLALDLRQTCPVTLAALVDAATLAWQWKQVAKAEGLEELADGGLISPLRSLMRPSGTEWTMGHAAAVKCTVVGGQWPQQRLADAGYSAEQVCQSCHAAPGTLRHRHWECDGTAALRRRSVDEGVVAAARGPAAGRPLWNRVLFPDPSRWIQPPWSEPMTYWFRVPADGIFSGIVYTDGSGLYPTMPGLRRIGFGIAALDSRGHLTGAAYGPGVHPMQVVPVAELLAFLTLLRHSMAPLEAKSDCQMLVNGFARGRVWCTAADRPHADIWALIWHILDGFGECAVSEVPAHATQADVDASRVSEADRAGNQWADVLAKKGARIHPSCEAEVLRCRRADLAVVKVGRWVGQLMMHLGRSGVLADVQLKTERLQPAARAIVQRSLSYGCRGHDVQLEGSRYACRLCLRISRSKAMLCSKMCRGGTLFATAAHASHKLLRSGAVWWCSTCGCYGSHRLAGLKAPCTGREQANVGPLSRLRQGFHPVSKARLSTAVPGRVSAARFVHAASSCSLE
;
A
#
# COMPACT_ATOMS: atom_id res chain seq x y z
N MET A 1 3.21 12.80 20.23
CA MET A 1 4.17 13.87 19.91
C MET A 1 4.93 13.61 18.61
N THR A 2 5.63 12.48 18.46
CA THR A 2 6.43 12.14 17.24
C THR A 2 5.62 11.98 15.94
N ALA A 3 4.44 11.35 15.98
CA ALA A 3 3.55 11.25 14.82
C ALA A 3 3.05 12.64 14.35
N ASN A 4 2.75 13.53 15.30
CA ASN A 4 2.29 14.90 15.01
C ASN A 4 3.40 15.76 14.39
N VAL A 5 4.66 15.57 14.80
CA VAL A 5 5.83 16.27 14.22
C VAL A 5 6.12 15.75 12.80
N ALA A 6 6.04 14.43 12.58
CA ALA A 6 6.20 13.84 11.24
C ALA A 6 5.11 14.32 10.28
N HIS A 7 3.87 14.45 10.76
CA HIS A 7 2.75 15.03 10.02
C HIS A 7 2.98 16.52 9.72
N ALA A 8 3.26 17.34 10.73
CA ALA A 8 3.30 18.80 10.59
C ALA A 8 4.41 19.31 9.66
N GLY A 9 5.62 18.75 9.74
CA GLY A 9 6.78 19.23 8.98
C GLY A 9 7.09 18.42 7.72
N LEU A 10 7.26 17.10 7.87
CA LEU A 10 7.82 16.25 6.81
C LEU A 10 6.79 15.90 5.74
N SER A 11 5.57 15.51 6.14
CA SER A 11 4.50 15.18 5.20
C SER A 11 4.11 16.39 4.36
N THR A 12 3.97 17.57 4.99
CA THR A 12 3.64 18.84 4.32
C THR A 12 4.72 19.26 3.33
N ALA A 13 6.00 19.24 3.72
CA ALA A 13 7.11 19.60 2.84
C ALA A 13 7.24 18.66 1.64
N CYS A 14 7.10 17.35 1.86
CA CYS A 14 7.09 16.35 0.78
C CYS A 14 5.84 16.42 -0.11
N SER A 15 4.77 17.09 0.35
CA SER A 15 3.51 17.23 -0.37
C SER A 15 3.40 18.50 -1.23
N TYR A 16 4.41 19.37 -1.18
CA TYR A 16 4.47 20.57 -1.99
C TYR A 16 4.61 20.22 -3.48
N GLY A 17 3.74 20.78 -4.33
CA GLY A 17 3.76 20.54 -5.78
C GLY A 17 3.13 19.21 -6.25
N LEU A 18 2.70 18.31 -5.35
CA LEU A 18 2.16 17.00 -5.74
C LEU A 18 0.92 17.07 -6.61
N LYS A 19 0.08 18.09 -6.39
CA LYS A 19 -1.11 18.34 -7.23
C LYS A 19 -0.76 18.54 -8.70
N VAL A 20 0.49 18.92 -9.00
CA VAL A 20 0.98 19.26 -10.34
C VAL A 20 1.86 18.16 -10.92
N THR A 21 2.83 17.64 -10.16
CA THR A 21 3.83 16.68 -10.67
C THR A 21 3.62 15.25 -10.19
N GLY A 22 2.77 15.05 -9.17
CA GLY A 22 2.62 13.77 -8.48
C GLY A 22 3.92 13.30 -7.81
N VAL A 23 3.94 12.04 -7.33
CA VAL A 23 5.12 11.43 -6.69
C VAL A 23 5.45 10.13 -7.40
N PRO A 24 6.65 9.91 -7.98
CA PRO A 24 7.07 8.61 -8.50
C PRO A 24 7.12 7.50 -7.43
N ASN A 25 6.88 6.24 -7.82
CA ASN A 25 6.83 5.10 -6.88
C ASN A 25 8.08 4.97 -5.97
N LYS A 26 9.28 5.18 -6.52
CA LYS A 26 10.54 5.08 -5.75
C LYS A 26 10.65 6.18 -4.70
N GLU A 27 10.26 7.40 -5.06
CA GLU A 27 10.27 8.56 -4.20
C GLU A 27 9.21 8.44 -3.10
N LEU A 28 8.00 8.00 -3.46
CA LEU A 28 6.94 7.71 -2.49
C LEU A 28 7.44 6.69 -1.45
N GLN A 29 8.10 5.62 -1.89
CA GLN A 29 8.65 4.63 -0.98
C GLN A 29 9.79 5.20 -0.11
N HIS A 30 10.57 6.15 -0.62
CA HIS A 30 11.58 6.86 0.17
C HIS A 30 10.94 7.72 1.26
N ILE A 31 9.95 8.55 0.91
CA ILE A 31 9.22 9.42 1.84
C ILE A 31 8.53 8.57 2.93
N ARG A 32 7.84 7.48 2.55
CA ARG A 32 7.21 6.56 3.51
C ARG A 32 8.23 5.98 4.52
N ARG A 33 9.46 5.66 4.08
CA ARG A 33 10.53 5.19 4.97
C ARG A 33 11.02 6.30 5.91
N LEU A 34 11.12 7.55 5.44
CA LEU A 34 11.48 8.69 6.27
C LEU A 34 10.43 8.94 7.36
N VAL A 35 9.14 8.94 7.01
CA VAL A 35 8.04 9.08 7.98
C VAL A 35 8.10 7.99 9.04
N ARG A 36 8.32 6.73 8.64
CA ARG A 36 8.51 5.63 9.60
C ARG A 36 9.69 5.87 10.55
N SER A 37 10.82 6.34 10.02
CA SER A 37 12.01 6.65 10.83
C SER A 37 11.76 7.79 11.82
N ALA A 38 10.99 8.81 11.43
CA ALA A 38 10.58 9.91 12.29
C ALA A 38 9.55 9.46 13.36
N ALA A 39 8.70 8.48 13.04
CA ALA A 39 7.79 7.84 13.98
C ALA A 39 8.47 6.85 14.97
N ALA A 40 9.81 6.85 15.05
CA ALA A 40 10.62 6.00 15.93
C ALA A 40 10.42 4.48 15.73
N LEU A 41 9.96 4.03 14.56
CA LEU A 41 9.79 2.61 14.21
C LEU A 41 11.09 2.01 13.61
N ARG A 42 12.26 2.34 14.18
CA ARG A 42 13.58 1.94 13.69
C ARG A 42 13.91 0.49 14.02
N VAL A 43 13.29 -0.46 13.32
CA VAL A 43 13.58 -1.89 13.51
C VAL A 43 13.58 -2.62 12.17
N HIS A 44 14.61 -3.44 11.94
CA HIS A 44 14.76 -4.26 10.72
C HIS A 44 13.76 -5.44 10.70
N GLY A 45 13.45 -5.96 9.51
CA GLY A 45 12.59 -7.13 9.34
C GLY A 45 11.08 -6.87 9.50
N ARG A 46 10.65 -5.61 9.58
CA ARG A 46 9.25 -5.21 9.71
C ARG A 46 8.67 -4.61 8.43
N SER A 47 7.44 -5.00 8.13
CA SER A 47 6.59 -4.44 7.09
C SER A 47 6.29 -2.96 7.35
N LEU A 48 6.82 -2.09 6.50
CA LEU A 48 6.55 -0.64 6.54
C LEU A 48 5.05 -0.37 6.37
N THR A 49 4.43 -1.03 5.39
CA THR A 49 3.03 -0.79 5.02
C THR A 49 2.09 -1.18 6.16
N LEU A 50 2.20 -2.38 6.73
CA LEU A 50 1.37 -2.78 7.87
C LEU A 50 1.56 -1.87 9.09
N ALA A 51 2.80 -1.43 9.36
CA ALA A 51 3.07 -0.55 10.49
C ALA A 51 2.35 0.82 10.36
N LEU A 52 2.29 1.37 9.15
CA LEU A 52 1.56 2.61 8.86
C LEU A 52 0.04 2.37 8.87
N MET A 53 -0.45 1.24 8.33
CA MET A 53 -1.87 0.91 8.32
C MET A 53 -2.48 0.74 9.72
N LEU A 54 -1.71 0.18 10.67
CA LEU A 54 -2.13 -0.01 12.07
C LEU A 54 -2.21 1.27 12.88
N ASP A 55 -1.44 2.31 12.52
CA ASP A 55 -1.52 3.62 13.18
C ASP A 55 -2.93 4.23 13.02
N GLY A 56 -3.59 3.92 11.91
CA GLY A 56 -4.99 4.25 11.69
C GLY A 56 -5.24 5.70 11.31
N ASN A 57 -4.22 6.55 11.25
CA ASN A 57 -4.29 7.89 10.70
C ASN A 57 -3.87 7.89 9.21
N PRO A 58 -4.81 8.05 8.25
CA PRO A 58 -4.46 8.16 6.83
C PRO A 58 -3.52 9.31 6.50
N GLN A 59 -3.52 10.38 7.32
CA GLN A 59 -2.64 11.53 7.14
C GLN A 59 -1.17 11.20 7.46
N LEU A 60 -0.90 10.12 8.19
CA LEU A 60 0.48 9.71 8.51
C LEU A 60 1.13 8.99 7.32
N ASP A 61 0.40 8.25 6.49
CA ASP A 61 1.00 7.58 5.33
C ASP A 61 0.95 8.48 4.08
N PRO A 62 2.09 8.95 3.56
CA PRO A 62 2.16 9.79 2.37
C PRO A 62 1.48 9.19 1.14
N ALA A 63 1.25 7.88 1.08
CA ALA A 63 0.54 7.25 -0.03
C ALA A 63 -0.87 7.82 -0.24
N PHE A 64 -1.61 8.17 0.84
CA PHE A 64 -2.96 8.71 0.71
C PHE A 64 -2.94 10.07 0.01
N ILE A 65 -2.13 11.01 0.50
CA ILE A 65 -2.04 12.34 -0.12
C ILE A 65 -1.42 12.30 -1.52
N ALA A 66 -0.40 11.45 -1.73
CA ALA A 66 0.26 11.31 -3.03
C ALA A 66 -0.68 10.78 -4.12
N ASN A 67 -1.67 9.97 -3.76
CA ASN A 67 -2.68 9.49 -4.71
C ASN A 67 -3.89 10.43 -4.80
N ARG A 68 -4.35 10.98 -3.67
CA ARG A 68 -5.53 11.85 -3.60
C ARG A 68 -5.29 13.20 -4.30
N ALA A 69 -4.17 13.85 -4.02
CA ALA A 69 -3.97 15.25 -4.39
C ALA A 69 -4.06 15.52 -5.91
N PRO A 70 -3.40 14.74 -6.81
CA PRO A 70 -3.51 14.96 -8.25
C PRO A 70 -4.95 14.72 -8.76
N LEU A 71 -5.59 13.64 -8.30
CA LEU A 71 -6.92 13.24 -8.76
C LEU A 71 -8.01 14.21 -8.28
N GLN A 72 -7.96 14.60 -7.01
CA GLN A 72 -8.90 15.55 -6.44
C GLN A 72 -8.76 16.93 -7.08
N GLN A 73 -7.53 17.42 -7.31
CA GLN A 73 -7.34 18.72 -7.97
C GLN A 73 -7.86 18.72 -9.42
N TRP A 74 -7.65 17.62 -10.15
CA TRP A 74 -8.18 17.46 -11.50
C TRP A 74 -9.71 17.50 -11.51
N ALA A 75 -10.35 16.74 -10.61
CA ALA A 75 -11.80 16.74 -10.47
C ALA A 75 -12.34 18.09 -10.02
N SER A 76 -11.68 18.79 -9.09
CA SER A 76 -12.06 20.14 -8.69
C SER A 76 -12.06 21.09 -9.88
N THR A 77 -11.08 20.99 -10.78
CA THR A 77 -10.98 21.85 -11.98
C THR A 77 -12.15 21.60 -12.96
N ILE A 78 -12.57 20.33 -13.11
CA ILE A 78 -13.73 19.95 -13.93
C ILE A 78 -15.02 20.44 -13.25
N TRP A 79 -15.17 20.19 -11.95
CA TRP A 79 -16.35 20.54 -11.16
C TRP A 79 -16.62 22.04 -11.16
N SER A 80 -15.59 22.85 -10.89
CA SER A 80 -15.69 24.32 -10.87
C SER A 80 -15.70 24.95 -12.26
N LYS A 81 -15.54 24.15 -13.32
CA LYS A 81 -15.39 24.62 -14.72
C LYS A 81 -14.29 25.67 -14.88
N SER A 82 -13.25 25.63 -14.03
CA SER A 82 -12.18 26.63 -14.04
C SER A 82 -11.30 26.56 -15.29
N VAL A 83 -11.30 25.42 -15.98
CA VAL A 83 -10.65 25.23 -17.28
C VAL A 83 -11.64 24.55 -18.23
N PRO A 84 -11.75 24.99 -19.50
CA PRO A 84 -12.59 24.32 -20.48
C PRO A 84 -12.25 22.83 -20.60
N ILE A 85 -13.27 21.97 -20.55
CA ILE A 85 -13.09 20.51 -20.55
C ILE A 85 -12.33 20.02 -21.79
N VAL A 86 -12.46 20.71 -22.93
CA VAL A 86 -11.75 20.42 -24.17
C VAL A 86 -10.22 20.54 -24.01
N ASN A 87 -9.74 21.52 -23.25
CA ASN A 87 -8.32 21.70 -22.99
C ASN A 87 -7.78 20.60 -22.06
N LEU A 88 -8.57 20.24 -21.05
CA LEU A 88 -8.26 19.12 -20.17
C LEU A 88 -8.21 17.80 -20.96
N GLN A 89 -9.14 17.60 -21.89
CA GLN A 89 -9.21 16.42 -22.76
C GLN A 89 -7.96 16.29 -23.62
N VAL A 90 -7.54 17.35 -24.32
CA VAL A 90 -6.32 17.35 -25.15
C VAL A 90 -5.08 16.99 -24.32
N ALA A 91 -4.92 17.63 -23.16
CA ALA A 91 -3.79 17.35 -22.27
C ALA A 91 -3.81 15.90 -21.73
N PHE A 92 -5.00 15.40 -21.41
CA PHE A 92 -5.19 14.05 -20.86
C PHE A 92 -4.97 12.96 -21.89
N ASP A 93 -5.45 13.13 -23.12
CA ASP A 93 -5.23 12.18 -24.21
C ASP A 93 -3.73 12.05 -24.54
N GLN A 94 -3.00 13.17 -24.51
CA GLN A 94 -1.55 13.14 -24.66
C GLN A 94 -0.87 12.40 -23.51
N ALA A 95 -1.33 12.59 -22.28
CA ALA A 95 -0.81 11.88 -21.11
C ALA A 95 -1.07 10.38 -21.18
N LEU A 96 -2.28 9.95 -21.58
CA LEU A 96 -2.63 8.54 -21.74
C LEU A 96 -1.81 7.87 -22.84
N ARG A 97 -1.63 8.53 -24.00
CA ARG A 97 -0.76 8.00 -25.08
C ARG A 97 0.69 7.80 -24.61
N ASN A 98 1.18 8.67 -23.75
CA ASN A 98 2.54 8.59 -23.20
C ASN A 98 2.65 7.60 -22.03
N ALA A 99 1.54 7.16 -21.45
CA ALA A 99 1.51 6.25 -20.30
C ALA A 99 1.82 4.81 -20.75
N GLY A 100 3.10 4.46 -20.80
CA GLY A 100 3.57 3.10 -21.02
C GLY A 100 3.81 2.31 -19.72
N ALA A 101 4.73 1.33 -19.76
CA ALA A 101 5.11 0.54 -18.59
C ALA A 101 5.81 1.35 -17.47
N ALA A 102 6.29 2.56 -17.77
CA ALA A 102 6.98 3.45 -16.83
C ALA A 102 6.34 4.85 -16.81
N PRO A 103 5.06 4.97 -16.38
CA PRO A 103 4.26 6.19 -16.55
C PRO A 103 4.91 7.42 -15.89
N TRP A 104 5.50 7.22 -14.70
CA TRP A 104 6.14 8.28 -13.92
C TRP A 104 7.34 8.97 -14.62
N ARG A 105 7.97 8.33 -15.61
CA ARG A 105 9.07 8.97 -16.38
C ARG A 105 8.57 9.97 -17.42
N GLN A 106 7.30 9.86 -17.81
CA GLN A 106 6.68 10.68 -18.86
C GLN A 106 5.82 11.81 -18.28
N VAL A 107 5.76 11.94 -16.96
CA VAL A 107 5.01 13.00 -16.29
C VAL A 107 5.71 14.33 -16.50
N ARG A 108 5.04 15.26 -17.20
CA ARG A 108 5.50 16.64 -17.41
C ARG A 108 4.58 17.69 -16.78
N GLY A 109 3.48 17.26 -16.16
CA GLY A 109 2.47 18.13 -15.59
C GLY A 109 1.23 17.38 -15.09
N PRO A 110 0.15 18.09 -14.76
CA PRO A 110 -0.99 17.55 -14.03
C PRO A 110 -1.66 16.35 -14.70
N ALA A 111 -1.89 16.41 -16.02
CA ALA A 111 -2.51 15.31 -16.77
C ALA A 111 -1.69 14.01 -16.70
N GLY A 112 -0.36 14.14 -16.81
CA GLY A 112 0.56 13.00 -16.66
C GLY A 112 0.54 12.43 -15.24
N ALA A 113 0.51 13.30 -14.22
CA ALA A 113 0.44 12.89 -12.82
C ALA A 113 -0.88 12.15 -12.52
N VAL A 114 -2.00 12.63 -13.05
CA VAL A 114 -3.30 11.96 -12.95
C VAL A 114 -3.24 10.58 -13.60
N ALA A 115 -2.80 10.49 -14.86
CA ALA A 115 -2.71 9.22 -15.58
C ALA A 115 -1.82 8.19 -14.85
N ALA A 116 -0.64 8.61 -14.39
CA ALA A 116 0.29 7.76 -13.64
C ALA A 116 -0.28 7.33 -12.27
N THR A 117 -1.09 8.18 -11.64
CA THR A 117 -1.74 7.89 -10.36
C THR A 117 -2.89 6.91 -10.52
N LEU A 118 -3.75 7.10 -11.52
CA LEU A 118 -4.81 6.16 -11.88
C LEU A 118 -4.25 4.76 -12.09
N GLN A 119 -3.20 4.64 -12.91
CA GLN A 119 -2.52 3.36 -13.16
C GLN A 119 -1.96 2.74 -11.87
N ARG A 120 -1.38 3.53 -10.96
CA ARG A 120 -0.86 3.01 -9.68
C ARG A 120 -1.96 2.37 -8.84
N ILE A 121 -3.11 3.02 -8.69
CA ILE A 121 -4.21 2.53 -7.86
C ILE A 121 -5.13 1.55 -8.60
N GLY A 122 -4.78 1.20 -9.85
CA GLY A 122 -5.52 0.24 -10.68
C GLY A 122 -6.84 0.78 -11.22
N TRP A 123 -6.96 2.10 -11.36
CA TRP A 123 -8.10 2.75 -12.00
C TRP A 123 -7.82 2.97 -13.48
N GLN A 124 -8.89 3.05 -14.25
CA GLN A 124 -8.85 3.30 -15.69
C GLN A 124 -9.57 4.60 -15.99
N ALA A 125 -9.20 5.25 -17.10
CA ALA A 125 -9.89 6.43 -17.59
C ALA A 125 -10.19 6.26 -19.07
N ARG A 126 -11.46 6.48 -19.43
CA ARG A 126 -11.88 6.53 -20.84
C ARG A 126 -11.55 7.88 -21.46
N ASN A 127 -11.67 8.95 -20.69
CA ASN A 127 -11.37 10.32 -21.09
C ASN A 127 -11.06 11.18 -19.85
N ALA A 128 -10.96 12.51 -20.00
CA ALA A 128 -10.60 13.41 -18.90
C ALA A 128 -11.59 13.43 -17.72
N ALA A 129 -12.85 13.04 -17.93
CA ALA A 129 -13.92 13.10 -16.93
C ALA A 129 -14.56 11.74 -16.60
N LEU A 130 -14.42 10.72 -17.46
CA LEU A 130 -15.06 9.42 -17.30
C LEU A 130 -14.04 8.36 -16.89
N TRP A 131 -14.09 7.95 -15.63
CA TRP A 131 -13.16 7.01 -15.01
C TRP A 131 -13.86 5.74 -14.55
N THR A 132 -13.09 4.68 -14.37
CA THR A 132 -13.55 3.40 -13.81
C THR A 132 -12.62 3.01 -12.68
N THR A 133 -13.18 2.78 -11.49
CA THR A 133 -12.39 2.36 -10.34
C THR A 133 -11.88 0.93 -10.51
N HIS A 134 -10.92 0.53 -9.68
CA HIS A 134 -10.46 -0.86 -9.56
C HIS A 134 -11.57 -1.88 -9.20
N THR A 135 -12.75 -1.44 -8.77
CA THR A 135 -13.92 -2.28 -8.46
C THR A 135 -14.97 -2.26 -9.57
N GLY A 136 -14.70 -1.60 -10.70
CA GLY A 136 -15.65 -1.48 -11.82
C GLY A 136 -16.66 -0.34 -11.70
N LEU A 137 -16.60 0.48 -10.64
CA LEU A 137 -17.50 1.63 -10.51
C LEU A 137 -17.16 2.69 -11.57
N ALA A 138 -18.14 3.02 -12.42
CA ALA A 138 -18.03 4.13 -13.36
C ALA A 138 -18.23 5.46 -12.64
N LEU A 139 -17.36 6.42 -12.91
CA LEU A 139 -17.37 7.77 -12.34
C LEU A 139 -17.40 8.80 -13.45
N ASP A 140 -18.31 9.77 -13.32
CA ASP A 140 -18.31 11.00 -14.10
C ASP A 140 -17.92 12.16 -13.19
N LEU A 141 -16.77 12.77 -13.42
CA LEU A 141 -16.24 13.88 -12.62
C LEU A 141 -17.06 15.18 -12.73
N ARG A 142 -18.02 15.24 -13.66
CA ARG A 142 -19.01 16.33 -13.75
C ARG A 142 -20.17 16.13 -12.78
N GLN A 143 -20.37 14.91 -12.31
CA GLN A 143 -21.48 14.51 -11.43
C GLN A 143 -21.00 14.02 -10.06
N THR A 144 -19.76 13.54 -9.95
CA THR A 144 -19.13 13.10 -8.71
C THR A 144 -18.35 14.26 -8.12
N CYS A 145 -18.69 14.70 -6.91
CA CYS A 145 -17.97 15.83 -6.33
C CYS A 145 -16.52 15.45 -5.96
N PRO A 146 -15.58 16.42 -5.94
CA PRO A 146 -14.17 16.13 -5.67
C PRO A 146 -13.90 15.51 -4.29
N VAL A 147 -14.74 15.81 -3.29
CA VAL A 147 -14.63 15.23 -1.94
C VAL A 147 -15.08 13.76 -1.92
N THR A 148 -16.17 13.41 -2.62
CA THR A 148 -16.58 12.01 -2.83
C THR A 148 -15.47 11.23 -3.55
N LEU A 149 -14.91 11.79 -4.63
CA LEU A 149 -13.79 11.19 -5.34
C LEU A 149 -12.58 10.96 -4.42
N ALA A 150 -12.21 11.94 -3.60
CA ALA A 150 -11.09 11.83 -2.67
C ALA A 150 -11.24 10.65 -1.70
N ALA A 151 -12.45 10.42 -1.17
CA ALA A 151 -12.74 9.27 -0.32
C ALA A 151 -12.62 7.93 -1.07
N LEU A 152 -13.07 7.88 -2.33
CA LEU A 152 -12.89 6.69 -3.19
C LEU A 152 -11.41 6.41 -3.49
N VAL A 153 -10.61 7.45 -3.69
CA VAL A 153 -9.16 7.33 -3.89
C VAL A 153 -8.45 6.84 -2.63
N ASP A 154 -8.90 7.24 -1.44
CA ASP A 154 -8.39 6.71 -0.18
C ASP A 154 -8.68 5.21 -0.03
N ALA A 155 -9.90 4.78 -0.34
CA ALA A 155 -10.27 3.38 -0.35
C ALA A 155 -9.42 2.56 -1.34
N ALA A 156 -9.20 3.09 -2.56
CA ALA A 156 -8.33 2.47 -3.55
C ALA A 156 -6.85 2.45 -3.12
N THR A 157 -6.40 3.46 -2.38
CA THR A 157 -5.04 3.50 -1.81
C THR A 157 -4.87 2.39 -0.77
N LEU A 158 -5.87 2.15 0.07
CA LEU A 158 -5.85 1.04 1.03
C LEU A 158 -5.82 -0.33 0.32
N ALA A 159 -6.63 -0.52 -0.73
CA ALA A 159 -6.59 -1.75 -1.55
C ALA A 159 -5.22 -1.94 -2.22
N TRP A 160 -4.63 -0.87 -2.77
CA TRP A 160 -3.28 -0.89 -3.32
C TRP A 160 -2.23 -1.28 -2.28
N GLN A 161 -2.33 -0.76 -1.04
CA GLN A 161 -1.42 -1.12 0.05
C GLN A 161 -1.49 -2.62 0.39
N TRP A 162 -2.70 -3.19 0.43
CA TRP A 162 -2.88 -4.64 0.66
C TRP A 162 -2.23 -5.49 -0.44
N LYS A 163 -2.35 -5.09 -1.71
CA LYS A 163 -1.60 -5.73 -2.82
C LYS A 163 -0.08 -5.66 -2.61
N GLN A 164 0.44 -4.53 -2.10
CA GLN A 164 1.87 -4.42 -1.77
C GLN A 164 2.27 -5.35 -0.61
N VAL A 165 1.43 -5.45 0.43
CA VAL A 165 1.66 -6.37 1.57
C VAL A 165 1.66 -7.81 1.11
N ALA A 166 0.65 -8.24 0.35
CA ALA A 166 0.54 -9.59 -0.16
C ALA A 166 1.79 -10.01 -0.94
N LYS A 167 2.27 -9.14 -1.84
CA LYS A 167 3.49 -9.37 -2.62
C LYS A 167 4.76 -9.37 -1.78
N ALA A 168 4.94 -8.39 -0.89
CA ALA A 168 6.19 -8.20 -0.15
C ALA A 168 6.37 -9.22 0.98
N GLU A 169 5.28 -9.70 1.56
CA GLU A 169 5.29 -10.62 2.71
C GLU A 169 4.94 -12.07 2.31
N GLY A 170 4.64 -12.35 1.04
CA GLY A 170 4.23 -13.68 0.59
C GLY A 170 2.85 -14.11 1.11
N LEU A 171 1.94 -13.15 1.29
CA LEU A 171 0.60 -13.35 1.86
C LEU A 171 -0.47 -13.13 0.78
N GLU A 172 -0.43 -13.94 -0.27
CA GLU A 172 -1.28 -13.78 -1.47
C GLU A 172 -2.77 -13.70 -1.16
N GLU A 173 -3.25 -14.42 -0.15
CA GLU A 173 -4.66 -14.38 0.28
C GLU A 173 -5.15 -13.02 0.80
N LEU A 174 -4.23 -12.09 1.09
CA LEU A 174 -4.53 -10.72 1.51
C LEU A 174 -4.50 -9.71 0.34
N ALA A 175 -4.26 -10.16 -0.89
CA ALA A 175 -4.11 -9.27 -2.05
C ALA A 175 -5.37 -8.41 -2.33
N ASP A 176 -6.55 -8.94 -2.01
CA ASP A 176 -7.83 -8.24 -2.19
C ASP A 176 -8.29 -7.47 -0.95
N GLY A 177 -7.47 -7.45 0.11
CA GLY A 177 -7.78 -6.74 1.34
C GLY A 177 -7.64 -7.60 2.59
N GLY A 178 -7.27 -6.94 3.69
CA GLY A 178 -7.22 -7.53 5.02
C GLY A 178 -8.04 -6.73 6.03
N LEU A 179 -8.58 -7.43 7.01
CA LEU A 179 -9.46 -6.89 8.04
C LEU A 179 -8.66 -6.08 9.08
N ILE A 180 -8.55 -4.77 8.86
CA ILE A 180 -7.69 -3.88 9.67
C ILE A 180 -8.40 -3.24 10.88
N SER A 181 -9.72 -3.06 10.83
CA SER A 181 -10.51 -2.40 11.86
C SER A 181 -10.35 -3.01 13.26
N PRO A 182 -10.53 -4.33 13.47
CA PRO A 182 -10.32 -4.95 14.78
C PRO A 182 -8.87 -4.83 15.26
N LEU A 183 -7.89 -4.89 14.36
CA LEU A 183 -6.49 -4.68 14.70
C LEU A 183 -6.23 -3.27 15.23
N ARG A 184 -6.82 -2.24 14.61
CA ARG A 184 -6.71 -0.85 15.09
C ARG A 184 -7.35 -0.67 16.46
N SER A 185 -8.47 -1.35 16.72
CA SER A 185 -9.09 -1.36 18.06
C SER A 185 -8.14 -1.95 19.11
N LEU A 186 -7.43 -3.03 18.79
CA LEU A 186 -6.41 -3.60 19.69
C LEU A 186 -5.22 -2.66 19.95
N MET A 187 -4.95 -1.69 19.06
CA MET A 187 -3.89 -0.69 19.24
C MET A 187 -4.28 0.43 20.21
N ARG A 188 -5.56 0.51 20.61
CA ARG A 188 -6.10 1.55 21.49
C ARG A 188 -6.46 0.93 22.85
N PRO A 189 -5.47 0.75 23.74
CA PRO A 189 -5.73 0.15 25.04
C PRO A 189 -6.66 0.99 25.90
N SER A 190 -7.56 0.28 26.59
CA SER A 190 -8.51 0.84 27.54
C SER A 190 -8.53 -0.04 28.78
N GLY A 191 -8.46 0.57 29.97
CA GLY A 191 -8.45 -0.14 31.25
C GLY A 191 -7.10 -0.77 31.62
N THR A 192 -7.10 -1.56 32.69
CA THR A 192 -5.89 -2.15 33.30
C THR A 192 -5.52 -3.50 32.69
N GLU A 193 -6.49 -4.26 32.17
CA GLU A 193 -6.27 -5.60 31.62
C GLU A 193 -5.55 -5.59 30.27
N TRP A 194 -5.77 -4.57 29.44
CA TRP A 194 -5.14 -4.43 28.12
C TRP A 194 -4.29 -3.17 28.06
N THR A 195 -2.98 -3.34 28.17
CA THR A 195 -2.01 -2.23 28.27
C THR A 195 -1.32 -1.92 26.93
N MET A 196 -0.60 -0.79 26.89
CA MET A 196 0.27 -0.43 25.75
C MET A 196 1.29 -1.52 25.40
N GLY A 197 1.77 -2.30 26.38
CA GLY A 197 2.68 -3.42 26.13
C GLY A 197 2.02 -4.53 25.30
N HIS A 198 0.77 -4.87 25.60
CA HIS A 198 -0.01 -5.85 24.85
C HIS A 198 -0.24 -5.38 23.40
N ALA A 199 -0.68 -4.13 23.23
CA ALA A 199 -0.86 -3.53 21.91
C ALA A 199 0.45 -3.53 21.10
N ALA A 200 1.58 -3.17 21.73
CA ALA A 200 2.89 -3.19 21.09
C ALA A 200 3.33 -4.61 20.69
N ALA A 201 3.03 -5.62 21.51
CA ALA A 201 3.34 -7.02 21.22
C ALA A 201 2.53 -7.53 20.02
N VAL A 202 1.23 -7.26 19.97
CA VAL A 202 0.38 -7.59 18.82
C VAL A 202 0.88 -6.88 17.56
N LYS A 203 1.16 -5.57 17.66
CA LYS A 203 1.75 -4.79 16.56
C LYS A 203 3.03 -5.45 16.04
N CYS A 204 3.93 -5.86 16.95
CA CYS A 204 5.16 -6.54 16.60
C CYS A 204 4.90 -7.83 15.79
N THR A 205 3.93 -8.64 16.19
CA THR A 205 3.53 -9.85 15.47
C THR A 205 2.95 -9.55 14.08
N VAL A 206 2.01 -8.62 13.99
CA VAL A 206 1.36 -8.24 12.73
C VAL A 206 2.37 -7.73 11.71
N VAL A 207 3.30 -6.87 12.14
CA VAL A 207 4.19 -6.16 11.22
C VAL A 207 5.46 -6.91 10.84
N GLY A 208 5.73 -8.14 11.29
CA GLY A 208 7.01 -8.80 10.90
C GLY A 208 8.05 -8.82 12.00
N GLY A 209 7.76 -8.20 13.12
CA GLY A 209 8.75 -7.89 14.15
C GLY A 209 9.14 -9.07 15.04
N GLN A 210 8.39 -10.17 15.04
CA GLN A 210 8.74 -11.37 15.81
C GLN A 210 9.75 -12.23 15.04
N TRP A 211 10.90 -12.48 15.67
CA TRP A 211 12.01 -13.27 15.15
C TRP A 211 12.23 -14.50 16.03
N PRO A 212 11.44 -15.57 15.85
CA PRO A 212 11.60 -16.80 16.61
C PRO A 212 12.85 -17.56 16.15
N GLN A 213 13.31 -18.52 16.95
CA GLN A 213 14.65 -19.10 16.81
C GLN A 213 14.93 -19.71 15.44
N GLN A 214 13.94 -20.37 14.83
CA GLN A 214 14.11 -20.90 13.48
C GLN A 214 14.37 -19.79 12.47
N ARG A 215 13.60 -18.68 12.53
CA ARG A 215 13.81 -17.52 11.65
C ARG A 215 15.15 -16.84 11.89
N LEU A 216 15.61 -16.77 13.14
CA LEU A 216 16.95 -16.25 13.46
C LEU A 216 18.04 -17.12 12.84
N ALA A 217 17.93 -18.45 12.96
CA ALA A 217 18.88 -19.38 12.40
C ALA A 217 18.91 -19.35 10.86
N ASP A 218 17.74 -19.37 10.21
CA ASP A 218 17.61 -19.28 8.75
C ASP A 218 18.25 -17.99 8.20
N ALA A 219 18.23 -16.91 8.98
CA ALA A 219 18.83 -15.63 8.63
C ALA A 219 20.31 -15.47 9.05
N GLY A 220 20.87 -16.47 9.74
CA GLY A 220 22.26 -16.50 10.21
C GLY A 220 22.53 -15.70 11.50
N TYR A 221 21.52 -15.53 12.35
CA TYR A 221 21.62 -14.82 13.64
C TYR A 221 21.59 -15.76 14.86
N SER A 222 21.28 -17.04 14.67
CA SER A 222 21.31 -18.06 15.72
C SER A 222 21.93 -19.35 15.17
N ALA A 223 22.70 -20.07 15.98
CA ALA A 223 23.13 -21.43 15.65
C ALA A 223 22.02 -22.46 15.93
N GLU A 224 21.14 -22.13 16.88
CA GLU A 224 20.05 -22.99 17.35
C GLU A 224 18.72 -22.61 16.70
N GLN A 225 17.94 -23.62 16.33
CA GLN A 225 16.57 -23.47 15.81
C GLN A 225 15.51 -23.76 16.87
N VAL A 226 15.90 -24.28 18.04
CA VAL A 226 14.97 -24.74 19.07
C VAL A 226 14.31 -23.58 19.81
N CYS A 227 13.04 -23.77 20.18
CA CYS A 227 12.24 -22.81 20.92
C CYS A 227 12.85 -22.60 22.31
N GLN A 228 13.15 -21.36 22.68
CA GLN A 228 13.75 -21.04 23.99
C GLN A 228 12.76 -21.05 25.16
N SER A 229 11.50 -21.44 24.91
CA SER A 229 10.50 -21.62 25.96
C SER A 229 10.34 -23.08 26.37
N CYS A 230 10.44 -24.03 25.43
CA CYS A 230 10.30 -25.46 25.73
C CYS A 230 11.59 -26.26 25.48
N HIS A 231 12.54 -25.71 24.74
CA HIS A 231 13.79 -26.34 24.32
C HIS A 231 13.64 -27.68 23.56
N ALA A 232 12.44 -28.01 23.09
CA ALA A 232 12.13 -29.34 22.53
C ALA A 232 11.77 -29.34 21.04
N ALA A 233 11.28 -28.23 20.49
CA ALA A 233 10.79 -28.16 19.10
C ALA A 233 11.32 -26.90 18.39
N PRO A 234 11.30 -26.84 17.04
CA PRO A 234 11.68 -25.65 16.30
C PRO A 234 10.88 -24.41 16.74
N GLY A 235 11.58 -23.31 17.01
CA GLY A 235 11.01 -22.03 17.38
C GLY A 235 10.37 -21.34 16.19
N THR A 236 9.14 -21.71 15.85
CA THR A 236 8.27 -21.00 14.90
C THR A 236 7.23 -20.16 15.63
N LEU A 237 6.59 -19.21 14.92
CA LEU A 237 5.43 -18.47 15.46
C LEU A 237 4.28 -19.42 15.76
N ARG A 238 4.00 -20.36 14.86
CA ARG A 238 2.99 -21.39 15.05
C ARG A 238 3.24 -22.18 16.33
N HIS A 239 4.45 -22.72 16.48
CA HIS A 239 4.82 -23.49 17.66
C HIS A 239 4.61 -22.65 18.92
N ARG A 240 5.16 -21.43 18.94
CA ARG A 240 5.10 -20.57 20.10
C ARG A 240 3.68 -20.15 20.49
N HIS A 241 2.86 -19.78 19.50
CA HIS A 241 1.50 -19.33 19.74
C HIS A 241 0.57 -20.47 20.17
N TRP A 242 0.74 -21.68 19.61
CA TRP A 242 -0.31 -22.71 19.65
C TRP A 242 0.13 -24.08 20.13
N GLU A 243 1.41 -24.43 20.10
CA GLU A 243 1.89 -25.80 20.36
C GLU A 243 2.83 -25.89 21.57
N CYS A 244 3.56 -24.84 21.89
CA CYS A 244 4.60 -24.82 22.93
C CYS A 244 4.08 -25.35 24.27
N ASP A 245 4.79 -26.33 24.82
CA ASP A 245 4.49 -26.92 26.12
C ASP A 245 4.84 -25.97 27.27
N GLY A 246 5.90 -25.16 27.10
CA GLY A 246 6.30 -24.13 28.05
C GLY A 246 5.22 -23.07 28.31
N THR A 247 4.22 -22.94 27.41
CA THR A 247 3.09 -22.03 27.58
C THR A 247 1.73 -22.75 27.65
N ALA A 248 1.72 -24.08 27.81
CA ALA A 248 0.48 -24.87 27.79
C ALA A 248 -0.48 -24.52 28.93
N ALA A 249 0.04 -24.27 30.15
CA ALA A 249 -0.77 -23.89 31.29
C ALA A 249 -1.45 -22.52 31.11
N LEU A 250 -0.75 -21.56 30.52
CA LEU A 250 -1.33 -20.26 30.18
C LEU A 250 -2.38 -20.41 29.07
N ARG A 251 -2.05 -21.13 27.99
CA ARG A 251 -2.96 -21.35 26.86
C ARG A 251 -4.28 -21.97 27.28
N ARG A 252 -4.26 -23.00 28.14
CA ARG A 252 -5.47 -23.66 28.67
C ARG A 252 -6.39 -22.72 29.46
N ARG A 253 -5.85 -21.67 30.09
CA ARG A 253 -6.63 -20.70 30.88
C ARG A 253 -7.13 -19.51 30.06
N SER A 254 -6.50 -19.23 28.92
CA SER A 254 -6.71 -18.00 28.16
C SER A 254 -7.38 -18.19 26.80
N VAL A 255 -7.45 -19.42 26.29
CA VAL A 255 -7.94 -19.71 24.93
C VAL A 255 -8.85 -20.93 24.90
N ASP A 256 -10.00 -20.78 24.25
CA ASP A 256 -10.94 -21.87 23.98
C ASP A 256 -10.25 -23.02 23.19
N GLU A 257 -10.51 -24.27 23.59
CA GLU A 257 -9.88 -25.45 22.98
C GLU A 257 -10.16 -25.56 21.47
N GLY A 258 -11.37 -25.18 21.03
CA GLY A 258 -11.72 -25.14 19.61
C GLY A 258 -10.87 -24.17 18.78
N VAL A 259 -10.42 -23.06 19.37
CA VAL A 259 -9.50 -22.11 18.70
C VAL A 259 -8.12 -22.72 18.59
N VAL A 260 -7.65 -23.41 19.64
CA VAL A 260 -6.35 -24.12 19.62
C VAL A 260 -6.36 -25.25 18.58
N ALA A 261 -7.45 -26.03 18.51
CA ALA A 261 -7.62 -27.09 17.52
C ALA A 261 -7.60 -26.52 16.09
N ALA A 262 -8.32 -25.42 15.84
CA ALA A 262 -8.32 -24.74 14.54
C ALA A 262 -6.93 -24.22 14.14
N ALA A 263 -6.17 -23.69 15.11
CA ALA A 263 -4.82 -23.19 14.89
C ALA A 263 -3.78 -24.29 14.62
N ARG A 264 -4.03 -25.52 15.09
CA ARG A 264 -3.17 -26.71 14.88
C ARG A 264 -3.55 -27.52 13.65
N GLY A 265 -4.79 -27.39 13.19
CA GLY A 265 -5.35 -28.15 12.07
C GLY A 265 -4.83 -27.73 10.68
N PRO A 266 -5.50 -28.16 9.60
CA PRO A 266 -5.08 -27.90 8.22
C PRO A 266 -4.95 -26.42 7.85
N ALA A 267 -5.67 -25.54 8.56
CA ALA A 267 -5.63 -24.09 8.37
C ALA A 267 -4.47 -23.40 9.10
N ALA A 268 -3.58 -24.12 9.80
CA ALA A 268 -2.50 -23.56 10.61
C ALA A 268 -1.52 -22.65 9.84
N GLY A 269 -1.38 -22.87 8.52
CA GLY A 269 -0.55 -22.03 7.65
C GLY A 269 -1.13 -20.64 7.36
N ARG A 270 -2.39 -20.40 7.72
CA ARG A 270 -3.07 -19.12 7.45
C ARG A 270 -2.41 -17.96 8.22
N PRO A 271 -2.38 -16.74 7.66
CA PRO A 271 -1.85 -15.54 8.30
C PRO A 271 -2.50 -15.21 9.64
N LEU A 272 -3.74 -15.63 9.91
CA LEU A 272 -4.41 -15.37 11.19
C LEU A 272 -3.58 -15.90 12.36
N TRP A 273 -3.11 -17.14 12.26
CA TRP A 273 -2.47 -17.84 13.37
C TRP A 273 -1.05 -17.38 13.64
N ASN A 274 -0.35 -16.89 12.61
CA ASN A 274 1.05 -16.47 12.70
C ASN A 274 1.21 -14.95 12.79
N ARG A 275 0.27 -14.20 12.22
CA ARG A 275 0.35 -12.75 11.99
C ARG A 275 -0.83 -11.98 12.54
N VAL A 276 -1.88 -12.65 13.03
CA VAL A 276 -3.14 -12.00 13.41
C VAL A 276 -3.77 -11.23 12.23
N LEU A 277 -3.46 -11.66 10.99
CA LEU A 277 -3.98 -11.06 9.77
C LEU A 277 -5.09 -11.94 9.20
N PHE A 278 -6.20 -11.34 8.79
CA PHE A 278 -7.33 -12.07 8.23
C PHE A 278 -7.78 -11.40 6.91
N PRO A 279 -8.04 -12.15 5.83
CA PRO A 279 -8.60 -11.59 4.60
C PRO A 279 -9.92 -10.87 4.88
N ASP A 280 -10.14 -9.69 4.31
CA ASP A 280 -11.39 -8.96 4.55
C ASP A 280 -12.58 -9.73 3.97
N PRO A 281 -13.52 -10.23 4.80
CA PRO A 281 -14.64 -11.00 4.30
C PRO A 281 -15.70 -10.16 3.58
N SER A 282 -15.65 -8.83 3.72
CA SER A 282 -16.64 -7.95 3.09
C SER A 282 -16.57 -7.94 1.57
N ARG A 283 -15.46 -8.42 0.97
CA ARG A 283 -15.31 -8.57 -0.49
C ARG A 283 -16.28 -9.56 -1.12
N TRP A 284 -16.84 -10.48 -0.33
CA TRP A 284 -17.80 -11.48 -0.82
C TRP A 284 -19.24 -11.03 -0.70
N ILE A 285 -19.47 -9.86 -0.10
CA ILE A 285 -20.80 -9.34 0.11
C ILE A 285 -21.24 -8.67 -1.17
N GLN A 286 -22.47 -8.96 -1.56
CA GLN A 286 -23.07 -8.30 -2.71
C GLN A 286 -23.01 -6.77 -2.55
N PRO A 287 -22.62 -6.02 -3.59
CA PRO A 287 -22.55 -4.56 -3.52
C PRO A 287 -23.93 -3.96 -3.16
N PRO A 288 -23.96 -2.72 -2.64
CA PRO A 288 -25.23 -2.02 -2.48
C PRO A 288 -25.95 -1.92 -3.82
N TRP A 289 -27.27 -1.89 -3.74
CA TRP A 289 -28.17 -1.64 -4.87
C TRP A 289 -27.75 -0.37 -5.64
N SER A 290 -27.77 -0.44 -6.97
CA SER A 290 -27.20 0.60 -7.84
C SER A 290 -28.23 1.49 -8.53
N GLU A 291 -29.52 1.16 -8.44
CA GLU A 291 -30.59 1.91 -9.09
C GLU A 291 -31.49 2.63 -8.07
N PRO A 292 -31.68 3.95 -8.17
CA PRO A 292 -32.52 4.68 -7.24
C PRO A 292 -33.96 4.16 -7.32
N MET A 293 -34.58 3.92 -6.17
CA MET A 293 -35.95 3.41 -6.08
C MET A 293 -36.67 4.05 -4.90
N THR A 294 -37.92 4.44 -5.12
CA THR A 294 -38.79 5.00 -4.09
C THR A 294 -40.00 4.08 -3.92
N TYR A 295 -40.20 3.59 -2.71
CA TYR A 295 -41.35 2.78 -2.33
C TYR A 295 -42.32 3.63 -1.53
N TRP A 296 -43.58 3.62 -1.93
CA TRP A 296 -44.64 4.27 -1.18
C TRP A 296 -45.17 3.34 -0.10
N PHE A 297 -45.03 3.75 1.16
CA PHE A 297 -45.72 3.11 2.28
C PHE A 297 -47.15 3.61 2.38
N ARG A 298 -47.36 4.91 2.13
CA ARG A 298 -48.66 5.54 1.97
C ARG A 298 -48.53 6.65 0.93
N VAL A 299 -49.35 6.63 -0.11
CA VAL A 299 -49.38 7.71 -1.09
C VAL A 299 -50.23 8.86 -0.51
N PRO A 300 -49.76 10.13 -0.53
CA PRO A 300 -50.59 11.28 -0.22
C PRO A 300 -51.87 11.30 -1.06
N ALA A 301 -52.96 11.90 -0.55
CA ALA A 301 -54.24 11.93 -1.27
C ALA A 301 -54.10 12.53 -2.68
N ASP A 302 -53.32 13.61 -2.81
CA ASP A 302 -53.07 14.31 -4.07
C ASP A 302 -51.87 13.73 -4.85
N GLY A 303 -51.32 12.59 -4.41
CA GLY A 303 -50.17 11.92 -5.04
C GLY A 303 -48.81 12.58 -4.78
N ILE A 304 -48.78 13.68 -4.04
CA ILE A 304 -47.62 14.55 -3.82
C ILE A 304 -47.55 15.04 -2.38
N PHE A 305 -46.34 15.29 -1.89
CA PHE A 305 -46.10 15.85 -0.57
C PHE A 305 -46.22 17.39 -0.57
N SER A 306 -46.78 17.96 0.49
CA SER A 306 -46.85 19.41 0.73
C SER A 306 -46.98 19.69 2.23
N GLY A 307 -46.75 20.93 2.65
CA GLY A 307 -46.79 21.32 4.06
C GLY A 307 -45.61 20.79 4.87
N ILE A 308 -45.84 20.35 6.11
CA ILE A 308 -44.79 19.84 6.99
C ILE A 308 -44.53 18.36 6.69
N VAL A 309 -43.27 18.04 6.36
CA VAL A 309 -42.84 16.68 6.01
C VAL A 309 -41.52 16.38 6.70
N TYR A 310 -41.39 15.19 7.26
CA TYR A 310 -40.23 14.72 8.00
C TYR A 310 -39.35 13.85 7.11
N THR A 311 -38.04 14.02 7.20
CA THR A 311 -37.05 13.21 6.46
C THR A 311 -35.97 12.70 7.38
N ASP A 312 -35.55 11.44 7.18
CA ASP A 312 -34.43 10.84 7.90
C ASP A 312 -33.60 9.93 6.98
N GLY A 313 -32.33 9.78 7.32
CA GLY A 313 -31.35 8.91 6.69
C GLY A 313 -30.75 7.93 7.69
N SER A 314 -30.76 6.63 7.36
CA SER A 314 -30.24 5.59 8.24
C SER A 314 -29.14 4.76 7.60
N GLY A 315 -28.32 4.12 8.43
CA GLY A 315 -27.21 3.26 8.01
C GLY A 315 -27.09 1.99 8.86
N LEU A 316 -27.06 0.83 8.21
CA LEU A 316 -26.81 -0.46 8.86
C LEU A 316 -25.31 -0.70 9.07
N TYR A 317 -24.96 -1.47 10.10
CA TYR A 317 -23.61 -1.94 10.40
C TYR A 317 -22.54 -0.81 10.46
N PRO A 318 -22.74 0.24 11.28
CA PRO A 318 -21.87 1.42 11.29
C PRO A 318 -20.40 1.08 11.61
N THR A 319 -20.12 0.00 12.34
CA THR A 319 -18.78 -0.43 12.72
C THR A 319 -18.05 -1.24 11.65
N MET A 320 -18.74 -1.69 10.59
CA MET A 320 -18.18 -2.54 9.54
C MET A 320 -18.36 -1.88 8.17
N PRO A 321 -17.40 -1.05 7.71
CA PRO A 321 -17.55 -0.24 6.49
C PRO A 321 -17.99 -1.01 5.23
N GLY A 322 -17.45 -2.21 4.98
CA GLY A 322 -17.84 -3.01 3.80
C GLY A 322 -19.28 -3.56 3.85
N LEU A 323 -19.87 -3.62 5.05
CA LEU A 323 -21.25 -4.02 5.29
C LEU A 323 -22.24 -2.87 5.28
N ARG A 324 -21.77 -1.61 5.29
CA ARG A 324 -22.67 -0.46 5.43
C ARG A 324 -23.64 -0.40 4.26
N ARG A 325 -24.91 -0.22 4.61
CA ARG A 325 -26.04 -0.04 3.69
C ARG A 325 -26.85 1.11 4.21
N ILE A 326 -27.14 2.08 3.36
CA ILE A 326 -27.88 3.27 3.77
C ILE A 326 -29.27 3.29 3.15
N GLY A 327 -30.18 4.03 3.75
CA GLY A 327 -31.55 4.18 3.25
C GLY A 327 -32.16 5.46 3.75
N PHE A 328 -33.21 5.90 3.07
CA PHE A 328 -33.93 7.12 3.41
C PHE A 328 -35.38 6.83 3.75
N GLY A 329 -35.97 7.70 4.56
CA GLY A 329 -37.37 7.68 4.95
C GLY A 329 -37.98 9.07 4.88
N ILE A 330 -39.24 9.14 4.49
CA ILE A 330 -40.04 10.37 4.36
C ILE A 330 -41.41 10.10 4.99
N ALA A 331 -41.89 10.99 5.84
CA ALA A 331 -43.20 10.88 6.48
C ALA A 331 -43.90 12.24 6.53
N ALA A 332 -45.17 12.28 6.15
CA ALA A 332 -46.05 13.44 6.31
C ALA A 332 -47.20 13.06 7.25
N LEU A 333 -47.59 13.99 8.11
CA LEU A 333 -48.63 13.80 9.12
C LEU A 333 -49.70 14.89 8.96
N ASP A 334 -50.94 14.57 9.32
CA ASP A 334 -51.97 15.59 9.54
C ASP A 334 -51.80 16.28 10.91
N SER A 335 -52.61 17.31 11.17
CA SER A 335 -52.62 18.04 12.45
C SER A 335 -53.01 17.19 13.67
N ARG A 336 -53.53 15.98 13.45
CA ARG A 336 -53.87 15.01 14.50
C ARG A 336 -52.77 13.95 14.70
N GLY A 337 -51.66 14.05 13.96
CA GLY A 337 -50.55 13.10 14.04
C GLY A 337 -50.78 11.80 13.27
N HIS A 338 -51.75 11.74 12.36
CA HIS A 338 -51.93 10.57 11.50
C HIS A 338 -51.08 10.68 10.24
N LEU A 339 -50.45 9.57 9.87
CA LEU A 339 -49.62 9.49 8.67
C LEU A 339 -50.46 9.73 7.42
N THR A 340 -50.24 10.81 6.68
CA THR A 340 -50.97 11.15 5.44
C THR A 340 -50.21 10.72 4.19
N GLY A 341 -48.89 10.67 4.26
CA GLY A 341 -48.01 10.20 3.20
C GLY A 341 -46.71 9.64 3.77
N ALA A 342 -46.14 8.65 3.11
CA ALA A 342 -44.89 8.04 3.52
C ALA A 342 -44.19 7.32 2.37
N ALA A 343 -42.88 7.54 2.26
CA ALA A 343 -42.04 6.90 1.27
C ALA A 343 -40.68 6.50 1.86
N TYR A 344 -40.04 5.51 1.26
CA TYR A 344 -38.72 5.02 1.68
C TYR A 344 -37.99 4.36 0.52
N GLY A 345 -36.67 4.20 0.64
CA GLY A 345 -35.89 3.53 -0.39
C GLY A 345 -34.44 3.27 0.00
N PRO A 346 -33.72 2.45 -0.77
CA PRO A 346 -32.30 2.24 -0.59
C PRO A 346 -31.54 3.52 -0.98
N GLY A 347 -30.48 3.83 -0.22
CA GLY A 347 -29.62 4.97 -0.52
C GLY A 347 -28.59 4.60 -1.58
N VAL A 348 -28.79 5.11 -2.79
CA VAL A 348 -27.93 4.81 -3.95
C VAL A 348 -26.89 5.90 -4.15
N HIS A 349 -25.67 5.62 -3.73
CA HIS A 349 -24.52 6.50 -3.88
C HIS A 349 -23.21 5.74 -3.64
N PRO A 350 -22.08 6.10 -4.31
CA PRO A 350 -20.78 5.46 -4.07
C PRO A 350 -20.34 5.46 -2.60
N MET A 351 -20.73 6.50 -1.85
CA MET A 351 -20.48 6.61 -0.42
C MET A 351 -21.71 6.14 0.36
N GLN A 352 -21.58 4.98 1.01
CA GLN A 352 -22.61 4.40 1.88
C GLN A 352 -22.44 4.90 3.33
N VAL A 353 -22.72 6.20 3.56
CA VAL A 353 -22.61 6.86 4.87
C VAL A 353 -23.90 7.60 5.21
N VAL A 354 -24.24 7.69 6.51
CA VAL A 354 -25.51 8.28 6.97
C VAL A 354 -25.75 9.69 6.43
N PRO A 355 -24.78 10.63 6.43
CA PRO A 355 -25.02 11.97 5.88
C PRO A 355 -25.46 11.99 4.41
N VAL A 356 -25.05 11.00 3.61
CA VAL A 356 -25.54 10.86 2.22
C VAL A 356 -27.00 10.44 2.21
N ALA A 357 -27.40 9.54 3.09
CA ALA A 357 -28.78 9.05 3.20
C ALA A 357 -29.75 10.20 3.52
N GLU A 358 -29.34 11.09 4.41
CA GLU A 358 -30.08 12.30 4.81
C GLU A 358 -30.35 13.23 3.62
N LEU A 359 -29.30 13.52 2.84
CA LEU A 359 -29.44 14.36 1.65
C LEU A 359 -30.26 13.66 0.56
N LEU A 360 -30.15 12.33 0.44
CA LEU A 360 -31.00 11.55 -0.47
C LEU A 360 -32.46 11.54 -0.03
N ALA A 361 -32.75 11.55 1.28
CA ALA A 361 -34.09 11.69 1.82
C ALA A 361 -34.71 13.00 1.38
N PHE A 362 -34.00 14.12 1.59
CA PHE A 362 -34.45 15.44 1.18
C PHE A 362 -34.56 15.60 -0.34
N LEU A 363 -33.57 15.11 -1.10
CA LEU A 363 -33.64 15.11 -2.58
C LEU A 363 -34.84 14.32 -3.09
N THR A 364 -35.14 13.17 -2.47
CA THR A 364 -36.29 12.35 -2.86
C THR A 364 -37.60 13.01 -2.49
N LEU A 365 -37.68 13.66 -1.32
CA LEU A 365 -38.83 14.48 -0.94
C LEU A 365 -39.09 15.55 -2.01
N LEU A 366 -38.07 16.34 -2.37
CA LEU A 366 -38.20 17.40 -3.39
C LEU A 366 -38.68 16.91 -4.76
N ARG A 367 -38.36 15.67 -5.14
CA ARG A 367 -38.84 15.07 -6.40
C ARG A 367 -40.31 14.67 -6.37
N HIS A 368 -40.91 14.61 -5.20
CA HIS A 368 -42.26 14.12 -4.96
C HIS A 368 -43.12 15.13 -4.20
N SER A 369 -42.74 16.41 -4.19
CA SER A 369 -43.42 17.47 -3.46
C SER A 369 -43.71 18.69 -4.32
N MET A 370 -44.58 19.57 -3.82
CA MET A 370 -44.77 20.93 -4.32
C MET A 370 -44.75 21.93 -3.18
N ALA A 371 -44.55 23.22 -3.51
CA ALA A 371 -44.68 24.30 -2.54
C ALA A 371 -46.15 24.52 -2.11
N PRO A 372 -46.39 24.99 -0.87
CA PRO A 372 -45.40 25.25 0.18
C PRO A 372 -44.92 23.94 0.83
N LEU A 373 -43.62 23.89 1.17
CA LEU A 373 -42.99 22.74 1.84
C LEU A 373 -42.13 23.19 3.02
N GLU A 374 -42.30 22.57 4.18
CA GLU A 374 -41.36 22.63 5.30
C GLU A 374 -40.83 21.22 5.57
N ALA A 375 -39.55 20.99 5.25
CA ALA A 375 -38.89 19.74 5.55
C ALA A 375 -38.26 19.78 6.95
N LYS A 376 -38.68 18.86 7.83
CA LYS A 376 -38.14 18.68 9.18
C LYS A 376 -37.17 17.51 9.23
N SER A 377 -35.97 17.73 9.79
CA SER A 377 -34.95 16.68 9.93
C SER A 377 -34.10 16.93 11.18
N ASP A 378 -33.63 15.85 11.82
CA ASP A 378 -32.66 15.93 12.91
C ASP A 378 -31.20 16.01 12.39
N CYS A 379 -31.01 15.97 11.07
CA CYS A 379 -29.72 16.09 10.44
C CYS A 379 -29.23 17.55 10.35
N GLN A 380 -28.38 17.95 11.30
CA GLN A 380 -27.78 19.28 11.31
C GLN A 380 -27.03 19.63 10.00
N MET A 381 -26.45 18.64 9.32
CA MET A 381 -25.76 18.89 8.04
C MET A 381 -26.74 19.39 6.97
N LEU A 382 -27.95 18.83 6.93
CA LEU A 382 -29.00 19.26 6.01
C LEU A 382 -29.47 20.68 6.37
N VAL A 383 -29.84 20.92 7.63
CA VAL A 383 -30.33 22.22 8.12
C VAL A 383 -29.30 23.33 7.89
N ASN A 384 -28.06 23.14 8.36
CA ASN A 384 -27.00 24.13 8.23
C ASN A 384 -26.55 24.31 6.78
N GLY A 385 -26.57 23.24 5.97
CA GLY A 385 -26.27 23.32 4.55
C GLY A 385 -27.28 24.18 3.82
N PHE A 386 -28.57 23.88 4.01
CA PHE A 386 -29.67 24.64 3.40
C PHE A 386 -29.60 26.12 3.76
N ALA A 387 -29.40 26.45 5.04
CA ALA A 387 -29.27 27.82 5.54
C ALA A 387 -28.07 28.58 4.94
N ARG A 388 -26.96 27.90 4.63
CA ARG A 388 -25.79 28.51 3.97
C ARG A 388 -25.97 28.75 2.48
N GLY A 389 -26.96 28.10 1.87
CA GLY A 389 -27.35 28.31 0.49
C GLY A 389 -26.49 27.61 -0.56
N ARG A 390 -26.93 27.75 -1.82
CA ARG A 390 -26.41 27.06 -3.00
C ARG A 390 -24.90 27.15 -3.17
N VAL A 391 -24.37 28.37 -3.21
CA VAL A 391 -22.94 28.62 -3.51
C VAL A 391 -22.04 27.88 -2.53
N TRP A 392 -22.41 27.86 -1.24
CA TRP A 392 -21.68 27.13 -0.23
C TRP A 392 -21.78 25.63 -0.47
N CYS A 393 -23.00 25.08 -0.55
CA CYS A 393 -23.25 23.64 -0.66
C CYS A 393 -22.64 22.98 -1.91
N THR A 394 -22.59 23.67 -3.04
CA THR A 394 -22.14 23.09 -4.32
C THR A 394 -20.65 23.32 -4.61
N ALA A 395 -19.91 23.94 -3.69
CA ALA A 395 -18.48 24.19 -3.90
C ALA A 395 -17.65 22.89 -3.91
N ALA A 396 -16.55 22.91 -4.67
CA ALA A 396 -15.71 21.74 -4.93
C ALA A 396 -15.07 21.09 -3.68
N ASP A 397 -14.93 21.86 -2.60
CA ASP A 397 -14.37 21.45 -1.32
C ASP A 397 -15.43 21.00 -0.31
N ARG A 398 -16.73 21.04 -0.68
CA ARG A 398 -17.80 20.57 0.20
C ARG A 398 -18.09 19.08 0.05
N PRO A 399 -18.29 18.37 1.18
CA PRO A 399 -18.83 17.03 1.17
C PRO A 399 -20.19 17.00 0.46
N HIS A 400 -20.41 15.97 -0.35
CA HIS A 400 -21.71 15.69 -0.96
C HIS A 400 -22.25 16.82 -1.85
N ALA A 401 -21.37 17.66 -2.40
CA ALA A 401 -21.73 18.74 -3.32
C ALA A 401 -22.45 18.24 -4.58
N ASP A 402 -22.26 16.96 -4.92
CA ASP A 402 -22.96 16.22 -5.96
C ASP A 402 -24.46 16.10 -5.68
N ILE A 403 -24.84 15.69 -4.48
CA ILE A 403 -26.25 15.59 -4.08
C ILE A 403 -26.85 16.98 -3.92
N TRP A 404 -26.11 17.92 -3.32
CA TRP A 404 -26.53 19.31 -3.19
C TRP A 404 -26.79 19.98 -4.53
N ALA A 405 -25.98 19.71 -5.56
CA ALA A 405 -26.21 20.25 -6.90
C ALA A 405 -27.57 19.81 -7.47
N LEU A 406 -27.99 18.57 -7.21
CA LEU A 406 -29.31 18.07 -7.61
C LEU A 406 -30.43 18.72 -6.80
N ILE A 407 -30.25 18.86 -5.48
CA ILE A 407 -31.20 19.54 -4.59
C ILE A 407 -31.45 20.97 -5.07
N TRP A 408 -30.39 21.76 -5.24
CA TRP A 408 -30.52 23.16 -5.67
C TRP A 408 -31.05 23.30 -7.10
N HIS A 409 -30.77 22.34 -7.98
CA HIS A 409 -31.37 22.35 -9.32
C HIS A 409 -32.90 22.25 -9.28
N ILE A 410 -33.47 21.47 -8.36
CA ILE A 410 -34.93 21.39 -8.18
C ILE A 410 -35.45 22.69 -7.53
N LEU A 411 -34.74 23.18 -6.51
CA LEU A 411 -35.15 24.39 -5.77
C LEU A 411 -35.18 25.67 -6.62
N ASP A 412 -34.37 25.77 -7.68
CA ASP A 412 -34.34 26.93 -8.60
C ASP A 412 -35.73 27.25 -9.22
N GLY A 413 -36.70 26.32 -9.17
CA GLY A 413 -38.08 26.54 -9.63
C GLY A 413 -39.18 25.99 -8.70
N PHE A 414 -38.85 25.66 -7.44
CA PHE A 414 -39.76 24.90 -6.57
C PHE A 414 -40.85 25.75 -5.89
N GLY A 415 -40.59 27.04 -5.66
CA GLY A 415 -41.45 27.90 -4.83
C GLY A 415 -40.98 27.96 -3.37
N GLU A 416 -41.91 28.18 -2.44
CA GLU A 416 -41.60 28.27 -1.00
C GLU A 416 -41.19 26.91 -0.42
N CYS A 417 -39.94 26.82 0.04
CA CYS A 417 -39.40 25.65 0.73
C CYS A 417 -38.57 26.10 1.94
N ALA A 418 -38.91 25.56 3.11
CA ALA A 418 -38.16 25.73 4.35
C ALA A 418 -37.56 24.39 4.80
N VAL A 419 -36.46 24.46 5.56
CA VAL A 419 -35.86 23.31 6.24
C VAL A 419 -35.64 23.70 7.70
N SER A 420 -36.19 22.91 8.62
CA SER A 420 -36.11 23.17 10.07
C SER A 420 -35.67 21.93 10.83
N GLU A 421 -35.11 22.15 12.01
CA GLU A 421 -34.58 21.08 12.87
C GLU A 421 -35.70 20.44 13.70
N VAL A 422 -35.65 19.12 13.85
CA VAL A 422 -36.45 18.37 14.84
C VAL A 422 -35.51 17.59 15.77
N PRO A 423 -35.78 17.51 17.09
CA PRO A 423 -34.93 16.74 18.00
C PRO A 423 -34.86 15.25 17.64
N ALA A 424 -33.64 14.72 17.56
CA ALA A 424 -33.39 13.29 17.42
C ALA A 424 -33.89 12.53 18.66
N HIS A 425 -34.53 11.37 18.44
CA HIS A 425 -34.93 10.43 19.49
C HIS A 425 -35.71 11.04 20.68
N ALA A 426 -36.51 12.06 20.42
CA ALA A 426 -37.39 12.68 21.40
C ALA A 426 -38.25 11.64 22.17
N THR A 427 -38.27 11.77 23.49
CA THR A 427 -39.03 10.90 24.40
C THR A 427 -40.42 11.46 24.69
N GLN A 428 -41.31 10.63 25.27
CA GLN A 428 -42.61 11.13 25.75
C GLN A 428 -42.42 12.24 26.80
N ALA A 429 -41.42 12.12 27.67
CA ALA A 429 -41.11 13.14 28.67
C ALA A 429 -40.68 14.49 28.05
N ASP A 430 -40.14 14.50 26.82
CA ASP A 430 -39.86 15.72 26.08
C ASP A 430 -41.14 16.40 25.57
N VAL A 431 -42.13 15.60 25.16
CA VAL A 431 -43.46 16.09 24.77
C VAL A 431 -44.20 16.63 25.98
N ASP A 432 -44.22 15.88 27.08
CA ASP A 432 -44.90 16.28 28.32
C ASP A 432 -44.30 17.57 28.90
N ALA A 433 -42.99 17.78 28.70
CA ALA A 433 -42.29 19.00 29.06
C ALA A 433 -42.35 20.11 27.98
N SER A 434 -43.15 19.93 26.92
CA SER A 434 -43.32 20.88 25.81
C SER A 434 -42.01 21.28 25.10
N ARG A 435 -40.99 20.42 25.13
CA ARG A 435 -39.74 20.61 24.38
C ARG A 435 -39.86 20.23 22.91
N VAL A 436 -40.81 19.36 22.59
CA VAL A 436 -41.12 18.89 21.23
C VAL A 436 -42.61 18.61 21.13
N SER A 437 -43.20 18.88 19.97
CA SER A 437 -44.62 18.54 19.76
C SER A 437 -44.78 17.03 19.57
N GLU A 438 -45.96 16.49 19.92
CA GLU A 438 -46.27 15.08 19.68
C GLU A 438 -46.21 14.75 18.17
N ALA A 439 -46.65 15.67 17.31
CA ALA A 439 -46.56 15.53 15.85
C ALA A 439 -45.10 15.47 15.37
N ASP A 440 -44.22 16.33 15.89
CA ASP A 440 -42.80 16.32 15.53
C ASP A 440 -42.09 15.04 15.98
N ARG A 441 -42.40 14.58 17.19
CA ARG A 441 -41.89 13.31 17.70
C ARG A 441 -42.35 12.15 16.81
N ALA A 442 -43.65 12.05 16.54
CA ALA A 442 -44.22 10.98 15.74
C ALA A 442 -43.69 11.01 14.30
N GLY A 443 -43.54 12.20 13.71
CA GLY A 443 -43.08 12.39 12.34
C GLY A 443 -41.64 11.95 12.14
N ASN A 444 -40.76 12.39 13.04
CA ASN A 444 -39.37 11.97 13.01
C ASN A 444 -39.22 10.46 13.27
N GLN A 445 -40.00 9.89 14.19
CA GLN A 445 -40.01 8.45 14.42
C GLN A 445 -40.45 7.64 13.19
N TRP A 446 -41.48 8.10 12.48
CA TRP A 446 -41.90 7.47 11.22
C TRP A 446 -40.81 7.54 10.16
N ALA A 447 -40.18 8.70 9.99
CA ALA A 447 -39.07 8.87 9.05
C ALA A 447 -37.90 7.92 9.38
N ASP A 448 -37.51 7.78 10.66
CA ASP A 448 -36.43 6.86 11.09
C ASP A 448 -36.75 5.39 10.88
N VAL A 449 -37.98 4.96 11.20
CA VAL A 449 -38.43 3.58 10.94
C VAL A 449 -38.37 3.29 9.44
N LEU A 450 -38.81 4.23 8.61
CA LEU A 450 -38.80 4.12 7.16
C LEU A 450 -37.39 4.14 6.57
N ALA A 451 -36.49 4.97 7.11
CA ALA A 451 -35.09 5.02 6.69
C ALA A 451 -34.36 3.70 6.97
N LYS A 452 -34.58 3.12 8.16
CA LYS A 452 -34.10 1.76 8.50
C LYS A 452 -34.68 0.70 7.59
N LYS A 453 -35.96 0.82 7.23
CA LYS A 453 -36.60 -0.07 6.26
C LYS A 453 -35.95 0.04 4.88
N GLY A 454 -35.70 1.27 4.41
CA GLY A 454 -35.00 1.56 3.16
C GLY A 454 -33.60 0.93 3.11
N ALA A 455 -32.84 1.04 4.19
CA ALA A 455 -31.49 0.48 4.27
C ALA A 455 -31.48 -1.06 4.19
N ARG A 456 -32.55 -1.72 4.64
CA ARG A 456 -32.74 -3.19 4.58
C ARG A 456 -33.15 -3.71 3.20
N ILE A 457 -33.51 -2.84 2.26
CA ILE A 457 -33.83 -3.23 0.87
C ILE A 457 -32.57 -3.68 0.13
N HIS A 458 -31.41 -3.14 0.52
CA HIS A 458 -30.16 -3.57 -0.07
C HIS A 458 -29.95 -5.08 0.08
N PRO A 459 -29.34 -5.73 -0.93
CA PRO A 459 -29.05 -7.16 -0.83
C PRO A 459 -28.24 -7.44 0.42
N SER A 460 -28.71 -8.39 1.21
CA SER A 460 -28.04 -8.84 2.42
C SER A 460 -28.25 -10.33 2.61
N CYS A 461 -27.20 -10.99 3.10
CA CYS A 461 -27.23 -12.40 3.45
C CYS A 461 -26.77 -12.53 4.91
N GLU A 462 -27.63 -13.06 5.77
CA GLU A 462 -27.33 -13.18 7.20
C GLU A 462 -26.05 -14.00 7.44
N ALA A 463 -25.84 -15.06 6.64
CA ALA A 463 -24.62 -15.87 6.72
C ALA A 463 -23.35 -15.07 6.39
N GLU A 464 -23.40 -14.12 5.45
CA GLU A 464 -22.27 -13.24 5.11
C GLU A 464 -21.99 -12.21 6.21
N VAL A 465 -23.04 -11.62 6.77
CA VAL A 465 -22.94 -10.70 7.92
C VAL A 465 -22.32 -11.44 9.12
N LEU A 466 -22.79 -12.65 9.40
CA LEU A 466 -22.28 -13.48 10.48
C LEU A 466 -20.82 -13.89 10.24
N ARG A 467 -20.44 -14.18 8.99
CA ARG A 467 -19.04 -14.43 8.60
C ARG A 467 -18.15 -13.23 8.93
N CYS A 468 -18.59 -12.01 8.63
CA CYS A 468 -17.84 -10.80 8.95
C CYS A 468 -17.68 -10.59 10.47
N ARG A 469 -18.77 -10.77 11.23
CA ARG A 469 -18.73 -10.68 12.70
C ARG A 469 -17.80 -11.74 13.31
N ARG A 470 -17.86 -12.98 12.82
CA ARG A 470 -16.98 -14.07 13.27
C ARG A 470 -15.51 -13.78 12.94
N ALA A 471 -15.22 -13.21 11.77
CA ALA A 471 -13.85 -12.81 11.40
C ALA A 471 -13.32 -11.70 12.31
N ASP A 472 -14.13 -10.67 12.60
CA ASP A 472 -13.77 -9.59 13.52
C ASP A 472 -13.45 -10.14 14.92
N LEU A 473 -14.34 -10.96 15.48
CA LEU A 473 -14.15 -11.64 16.75
C LEU A 473 -12.92 -12.55 16.76
N ALA A 474 -12.65 -13.29 15.67
CA ALA A 474 -11.48 -14.15 15.57
C ALA A 474 -10.19 -13.34 15.64
N VAL A 475 -10.10 -12.21 14.92
CA VAL A 475 -8.93 -11.31 14.98
C VAL A 475 -8.74 -10.74 16.39
N VAL A 476 -9.83 -10.31 17.03
CA VAL A 476 -9.76 -9.79 18.41
C VAL A 476 -9.32 -10.86 19.40
N LYS A 477 -9.92 -12.06 19.38
CA LYS A 477 -9.57 -13.18 20.26
C LYS A 477 -8.12 -13.60 20.08
N VAL A 478 -7.69 -13.85 18.83
CA VAL A 478 -6.32 -14.25 18.52
C VAL A 478 -5.33 -13.15 18.88
N GLY A 479 -5.66 -11.90 18.58
CA GLY A 479 -4.82 -10.75 18.93
C GLY A 479 -4.65 -10.60 20.44
N ARG A 480 -5.73 -10.73 21.22
CA ARG A 480 -5.67 -10.71 22.68
C ARG A 480 -4.79 -11.82 23.25
N TRP A 481 -4.97 -13.04 22.76
CA TRP A 481 -4.12 -14.17 23.13
C TRP A 481 -2.64 -13.91 22.83
N VAL A 482 -2.30 -13.50 21.60
CA VAL A 482 -0.93 -13.22 21.19
C VAL A 482 -0.32 -12.11 22.05
N GLY A 483 -1.08 -11.06 22.35
CA GLY A 483 -0.63 -9.98 23.24
C GLY A 483 -0.30 -10.49 24.64
N GLN A 484 -1.19 -11.28 25.25
CA GLN A 484 -1.00 -11.86 26.58
C GLN A 484 0.20 -12.82 26.63
N LEU A 485 0.29 -13.71 25.64
CA LEU A 485 1.38 -14.66 25.50
C LEU A 485 2.74 -13.97 25.44
N MET A 486 2.87 -12.93 24.61
CA MET A 486 4.14 -12.23 24.44
C MET A 486 4.53 -11.44 25.69
N MET A 487 3.56 -10.85 26.39
CA MET A 487 3.81 -10.20 27.68
C MET A 487 4.25 -11.21 28.74
N HIS A 488 3.67 -12.42 28.75
CA HIS A 488 4.09 -13.50 29.64
C HIS A 488 5.53 -13.93 29.34
N LEU A 489 5.86 -14.23 28.08
CA LEU A 489 7.21 -14.64 27.68
C LEU A 489 8.26 -13.58 28.03
N GLY A 490 7.94 -12.30 27.82
CA GLY A 490 8.84 -11.20 28.18
C GLY A 490 9.09 -11.06 29.69
N ARG A 491 8.11 -11.40 30.54
CA ARG A 491 8.25 -11.39 32.01
C ARG A 491 9.01 -12.61 32.54
N SER A 492 8.84 -13.77 31.90
CA SER A 492 9.46 -15.03 32.33
C SER A 492 10.96 -15.12 32.04
N GLY A 493 11.60 -14.06 31.53
CA GLY A 493 13.02 -14.05 31.20
C GLY A 493 13.42 -14.94 30.01
N VAL A 494 12.44 -15.62 29.38
CA VAL A 494 12.63 -16.30 28.09
C VAL A 494 13.14 -15.25 27.13
N LEU A 495 14.25 -15.53 26.41
CA LEU A 495 14.79 -14.65 25.37
C LEU A 495 13.64 -14.21 24.47
N ALA A 496 13.20 -12.97 24.66
CA ALA A 496 12.15 -12.38 23.85
C ALA A 496 12.59 -12.47 22.38
N ASP A 497 11.65 -12.68 21.46
CA ASP A 497 11.94 -12.61 20.04
C ASP A 497 12.69 -11.32 19.75
N VAL A 498 13.98 -11.49 19.44
CA VAL A 498 14.95 -10.39 19.53
C VAL A 498 14.59 -9.37 18.45
N GLN A 499 14.39 -8.12 18.85
CA GLN A 499 14.56 -7.02 17.90
C GLN A 499 16.05 -7.02 17.53
N LEU A 500 16.38 -7.48 16.31
CA LEU A 500 17.74 -7.56 15.78
C LEU A 500 18.61 -6.38 16.23
N LYS A 501 19.45 -6.61 17.25
CA LYS A 501 20.57 -5.72 17.61
C LYS A 501 21.77 -6.13 16.76
N THR A 502 21.81 -5.60 15.54
CA THR A 502 22.99 -5.31 14.68
C THR A 502 24.14 -6.31 14.44
N GLU A 503 24.26 -7.45 15.11
CA GLU A 503 25.37 -8.39 14.88
C GLU A 503 24.85 -9.73 14.36
N ARG A 504 25.11 -10.01 13.07
CA ARG A 504 25.00 -11.37 12.53
C ARG A 504 26.04 -12.24 13.25
N LEU A 505 25.65 -13.45 13.65
CA LEU A 505 26.65 -14.45 13.98
C LEU A 505 27.57 -14.57 12.78
N GLN A 506 28.88 -14.44 13.01
CA GLN A 506 29.83 -14.84 11.98
C GLN A 506 29.51 -16.31 11.67
N PRO A 507 29.25 -16.67 10.40
CA PRO A 507 29.07 -18.07 10.05
C PRO A 507 30.23 -18.85 10.64
N ALA A 508 29.96 -19.92 11.40
CA ALA A 508 30.99 -20.90 11.74
C ALA A 508 31.77 -21.16 10.46
N ALA A 509 33.10 -21.02 10.53
CA ALA A 509 33.98 -20.98 9.37
C ALA A 509 33.73 -22.17 8.45
N ARG A 510 32.78 -22.04 7.52
CA ARG A 510 32.75 -22.83 6.30
C ARG A 510 34.10 -22.53 5.69
N ALA A 511 34.94 -23.56 5.60
CA ALA A 511 36.23 -23.50 4.92
C ALA A 511 36.08 -22.55 3.74
N ILE A 512 36.69 -21.36 3.88
CA ILE A 512 36.64 -20.34 2.86
C ILE A 512 37.50 -20.91 1.75
N VAL A 513 36.86 -21.64 0.83
CA VAL A 513 37.34 -21.69 -0.53
C VAL A 513 37.22 -20.25 -0.99
N GLN A 514 38.33 -19.51 -0.89
CA GLN A 514 38.46 -18.13 -1.35
C GLN A 514 38.20 -18.10 -2.86
N ARG A 515 36.92 -18.04 -3.24
CA ARG A 515 36.54 -17.51 -4.55
C ARG A 515 36.62 -16.00 -4.43
N SER A 516 37.78 -15.47 -4.80
CA SER A 516 38.02 -14.06 -5.07
C SER A 516 37.10 -13.57 -6.19
N LEU A 517 35.87 -13.19 -5.84
CA LEU A 517 34.96 -12.45 -6.73
C LEU A 517 35.34 -10.97 -6.71
N SER A 518 36.35 -10.61 -7.50
CA SER A 518 36.74 -9.23 -7.78
C SER A 518 35.93 -8.64 -8.94
N TYR A 519 34.64 -8.35 -8.71
CA TYR A 519 33.84 -7.55 -9.64
C TYR A 519 33.08 -6.46 -8.87
N GLY A 520 33.68 -5.27 -8.76
CA GLY A 520 33.02 -4.12 -8.14
C GLY A 520 33.78 -2.78 -8.15
N CYS A 521 35.11 -2.77 -8.27
CA CYS A 521 35.90 -1.53 -8.26
C CYS A 521 36.36 -1.10 -9.66
N ARG A 522 35.44 -0.98 -10.63
CA ARG A 522 35.73 -0.54 -12.03
C ARG A 522 37.03 -1.15 -12.62
N GLY A 523 37.26 -2.44 -12.37
CA GLY A 523 38.43 -3.21 -12.83
C GLY A 523 39.66 -3.21 -11.92
N HIS A 524 39.63 -2.60 -10.73
CA HIS A 524 40.75 -2.63 -9.79
C HIS A 524 40.70 -3.89 -8.90
N ASP A 525 41.85 -4.55 -8.70
CA ASP A 525 42.08 -5.54 -7.65
C ASP A 525 42.64 -4.83 -6.42
N VAL A 526 41.75 -4.45 -5.49
CA VAL A 526 42.08 -3.57 -4.37
C VAL A 526 42.47 -4.38 -3.14
N GLN A 527 43.65 -4.10 -2.59
CA GLN A 527 44.12 -4.58 -1.30
C GLN A 527 44.32 -3.39 -0.34
N LEU A 528 44.11 -3.62 0.95
CA LEU A 528 44.49 -2.68 2.00
C LEU A 528 45.93 -3.01 2.45
N GLU A 529 46.84 -2.06 2.28
CA GLU A 529 48.24 -2.15 2.70
C GLU A 529 48.50 -1.05 3.74
N GLY A 530 48.67 -1.45 5.01
CA GLY A 530 48.68 -0.51 6.13
C GLY A 530 47.38 0.32 6.20
N SER A 531 47.49 1.64 6.13
CA SER A 531 46.36 2.59 6.15
C SER A 531 45.91 3.06 4.75
N ARG A 532 46.37 2.43 3.67
CA ARG A 532 46.07 2.84 2.28
C ARG A 532 45.55 1.68 1.44
N TYR A 533 44.65 1.99 0.51
CA TYR A 533 44.15 1.07 -0.51
C TYR A 533 45.08 1.10 -1.72
N ALA A 534 45.69 -0.03 -2.05
CA ALA A 534 46.51 -0.22 -3.25
C ALA A 534 45.76 -1.11 -4.25
N CYS A 535 45.86 -0.79 -5.54
CA CYS A 535 45.38 -1.69 -6.59
C CYS A 535 46.54 -2.53 -7.13
N ARG A 536 46.49 -3.86 -7.00
CA ARG A 536 47.53 -4.76 -7.51
C ARG A 536 47.66 -4.76 -9.03
N LEU A 537 46.62 -4.34 -9.75
CA LEU A 537 46.60 -4.33 -11.22
C LEU A 537 47.21 -3.07 -11.83
N CYS A 538 46.95 -1.89 -11.25
CA CYS A 538 47.45 -0.62 -11.80
C CYS A 538 48.40 0.13 -10.86
N LEU A 539 48.71 -0.46 -9.70
CA LEU A 539 49.62 0.04 -8.67
C LEU A 539 49.26 1.42 -8.11
N ARG A 540 48.04 1.93 -8.38
CA ARG A 540 47.55 3.16 -7.73
C ARG A 540 47.26 2.90 -6.26
N ILE A 541 47.65 3.87 -5.44
CA ILE A 541 47.44 3.87 -3.99
C ILE A 541 46.54 5.06 -3.64
N SER A 542 45.59 4.87 -2.71
CA SER A 542 44.71 5.92 -2.22
C SER A 542 44.36 5.71 -0.76
N ARG A 543 44.11 6.78 -0.01
CA ARG A 543 43.59 6.69 1.37
C ARG A 543 42.11 6.27 1.42
N SER A 544 41.42 6.28 0.28
CA SER A 544 40.00 5.92 0.17
C SER A 544 39.76 4.94 -0.97
N LYS A 545 39.05 3.85 -0.68
CA LYS A 545 38.58 2.89 -1.68
C LYS A 545 37.71 3.57 -2.74
N ALA A 546 36.84 4.51 -2.33
CA ALA A 546 35.99 5.25 -3.26
C ALA A 546 36.81 6.13 -4.21
N MET A 547 37.88 6.78 -3.73
CA MET A 547 38.79 7.53 -4.59
C MET A 547 39.55 6.62 -5.55
N LEU A 548 40.01 5.45 -5.10
CA LEU A 548 40.68 4.48 -5.95
C LEU A 548 39.74 3.97 -7.06
N CYS A 549 38.48 3.68 -6.72
CA CYS A 549 37.46 3.20 -7.66
C CYS A 549 36.79 4.31 -8.49
N SER A 550 37.12 5.59 -8.27
CA SER A 550 36.50 6.72 -8.99
C SER A 550 36.87 6.75 -10.47
N LYS A 551 38.02 6.18 -10.84
CA LYS A 551 38.50 6.02 -12.21
C LYS A 551 38.57 4.54 -12.57
N MET A 552 38.44 4.22 -13.85
CA MET A 552 38.60 2.85 -14.34
C MET A 552 40.04 2.38 -14.15
N CYS A 553 40.23 1.11 -13.79
CA CYS A 553 41.56 0.53 -13.65
C CYS A 553 42.24 0.46 -15.00
N ARG A 554 43.37 1.15 -15.14
CA ARG A 554 44.21 1.07 -16.35
C ARG A 554 44.88 -0.30 -16.52
N GLY A 555 44.86 -1.15 -15.48
CA GLY A 555 45.47 -2.48 -15.49
C GLY A 555 44.50 -3.64 -15.56
N GLY A 556 43.18 -3.40 -15.69
CA GLY A 556 42.16 -4.41 -15.33
C GLY A 556 41.03 -4.69 -16.33
N THR A 557 41.11 -4.24 -17.57
CA THR A 557 40.07 -4.53 -18.57
C THR A 557 40.50 -5.66 -19.51
N LEU A 558 40.08 -6.91 -19.26
CA LEU A 558 39.85 -7.94 -20.28
C LEU A 558 40.99 -8.23 -21.28
N PHE A 559 42.16 -8.70 -20.83
CA PHE A 559 43.28 -8.96 -21.76
C PHE A 559 43.71 -10.43 -21.92
N ALA A 560 43.18 -11.41 -21.19
CA ALA A 560 43.60 -12.82 -21.32
C ALA A 560 42.68 -13.72 -22.18
N THR A 561 41.44 -13.28 -22.50
CA THR A 561 40.47 -14.08 -23.29
C THR A 561 40.55 -13.83 -24.80
N ALA A 562 41.47 -12.98 -25.27
CA ALA A 562 41.56 -12.59 -26.68
C ALA A 562 42.67 -13.29 -27.47
N ALA A 563 43.51 -14.11 -26.82
CA ALA A 563 44.55 -14.85 -27.53
C ALA A 563 44.01 -16.18 -28.05
N HIS A 564 44.40 -16.57 -29.26
CA HIS A 564 44.04 -17.86 -29.83
C HIS A 564 44.63 -18.99 -28.98
N ALA A 565 43.86 -20.06 -28.74
CA ALA A 565 44.24 -21.15 -27.82
C ALA A 565 45.52 -21.90 -28.22
N SER A 566 45.96 -21.78 -29.48
CA SER A 566 47.20 -22.38 -30.00
C SER A 566 48.50 -21.75 -29.47
N HIS A 567 48.44 -20.60 -28.78
CA HIS A 567 49.63 -19.94 -28.24
C HIS A 567 50.02 -20.48 -26.86
N LYS A 568 51.30 -20.80 -26.66
CA LYS A 568 51.87 -21.07 -25.33
C LYS A 568 52.26 -19.76 -24.65
N LEU A 569 51.29 -19.12 -23.98
CA LEU A 569 51.47 -17.77 -23.43
C LEU A 569 52.30 -17.74 -22.16
N LEU A 570 53.27 -16.83 -22.14
CA LEU A 570 54.01 -16.39 -20.97
C LEU A 570 53.76 -14.89 -20.73
N ARG A 571 53.92 -14.48 -19.47
CA ARG A 571 53.79 -13.08 -19.06
C ARG A 571 55.04 -12.61 -18.33
N SER A 572 55.60 -11.50 -18.80
CA SER A 572 56.73 -10.81 -18.17
C SER A 572 56.33 -9.36 -17.91
N GLY A 573 55.90 -9.06 -16.68
CA GLY A 573 55.39 -7.76 -16.27
C GLY A 573 54.06 -7.41 -16.96
N ALA A 574 54.08 -6.36 -17.79
CA ALA A 574 52.93 -5.94 -18.60
C ALA A 574 52.90 -6.59 -19.99
N VAL A 575 53.93 -7.34 -20.38
CA VAL A 575 54.05 -7.93 -21.72
C VAL A 575 53.58 -9.38 -21.71
N TRP A 576 52.62 -9.70 -22.57
CA TRP A 576 52.24 -11.06 -22.90
C TRP A 576 52.96 -11.50 -24.16
N TRP A 577 53.44 -12.73 -24.19
CA TRP A 577 54.15 -13.26 -25.35
C TRP A 577 54.02 -14.77 -25.49
N CYS A 578 54.13 -15.29 -26.71
CA CYS A 578 54.10 -16.72 -26.99
C CYS A 578 55.52 -17.30 -26.94
N SER A 579 55.74 -18.33 -26.12
CA SER A 579 57.04 -18.99 -25.98
C SER A 579 57.48 -19.79 -27.23
N THR A 580 56.55 -19.98 -28.16
CA THR A 580 56.75 -20.74 -29.42
C THR A 580 57.06 -19.82 -30.60
N CYS A 581 56.20 -18.85 -30.91
CA CYS A 581 56.37 -17.99 -32.10
C CYS A 581 56.96 -16.60 -31.81
N GLY A 582 57.06 -16.21 -30.53
CA GLY A 582 57.59 -14.89 -30.15
C GLY A 582 56.63 -13.71 -30.33
N CYS A 583 55.40 -13.92 -30.82
CA CYS A 583 54.39 -12.86 -30.86
C CYS A 583 54.14 -12.31 -29.46
N TYR A 584 54.03 -10.99 -29.31
CA TYR A 584 53.86 -10.33 -28.03
C TYR A 584 52.94 -9.10 -28.09
N GLY A 585 52.47 -8.64 -26.93
CA GLY A 585 51.67 -7.42 -26.80
C GLY A 585 51.63 -6.92 -25.35
N SER A 586 51.72 -5.60 -25.18
CA SER A 586 51.66 -4.91 -23.88
C SER A 586 50.29 -4.26 -23.61
N HIS A 587 49.66 -3.73 -24.66
CA HIS A 587 48.37 -3.02 -24.57
C HIS A 587 47.29 -3.57 -25.50
N ARG A 588 47.69 -4.27 -26.58
CA ARG A 588 46.79 -4.93 -27.53
C ARG A 588 47.41 -6.25 -27.96
N LEU A 589 46.65 -7.34 -27.89
CA LEU A 589 47.09 -8.68 -28.29
C LEU A 589 46.87 -8.95 -29.79
N ALA A 590 47.09 -7.95 -30.66
CA ALA A 590 46.72 -8.03 -32.07
C ALA A 590 47.35 -9.25 -32.78
N GLY A 591 48.65 -9.49 -32.58
CA GLY A 591 49.35 -10.66 -33.14
C GLY A 591 49.07 -11.99 -32.44
N LEU A 592 48.49 -11.97 -31.23
CA LEU A 592 48.16 -13.18 -30.46
C LEU A 592 46.71 -13.64 -30.69
N LYS A 593 45.88 -12.85 -31.38
CA LYS A 593 44.51 -13.20 -31.78
C LYS A 593 44.44 -14.24 -32.90
N ALA A 594 45.42 -14.25 -33.79
CA ALA A 594 45.50 -15.24 -34.86
C ALA A 594 46.08 -16.57 -34.36
N PRO A 595 45.85 -17.69 -35.05
CA PRO A 595 46.50 -18.96 -34.74
C PRO A 595 48.03 -18.83 -34.68
N CYS A 596 48.64 -19.60 -33.79
CA CYS A 596 50.09 -19.63 -33.62
C CYS A 596 50.71 -20.27 -34.86
N THR A 597 51.65 -19.58 -35.48
CA THR A 597 52.36 -20.06 -36.68
C THR A 597 53.37 -21.17 -36.39
N GLY A 598 53.66 -21.45 -35.10
CA GLY A 598 54.64 -22.45 -34.67
C GLY A 598 56.10 -22.13 -35.03
N ARG A 599 56.34 -21.05 -35.76
CA ARG A 599 57.67 -20.58 -36.19
C ARG A 599 57.88 -19.16 -35.68
N GLU A 600 59.12 -18.84 -35.31
CA GLU A 600 59.49 -17.46 -34.97
C GLU A 600 59.18 -16.55 -36.16
N GLN A 601 58.53 -15.41 -35.91
CA GLN A 601 58.32 -14.41 -36.95
C GLN A 601 59.68 -13.99 -37.51
N ALA A 602 59.78 -13.80 -38.83
CA ALA A 602 61.03 -13.72 -39.62
C ALA A 602 62.09 -12.67 -39.19
N ASN A 603 61.84 -11.88 -38.14
CA ASN A 603 62.84 -11.04 -37.49
C ASN A 603 63.46 -11.82 -36.32
N VAL A 604 64.71 -12.29 -36.47
CA VAL A 604 65.43 -13.19 -35.55
C VAL A 604 65.86 -12.51 -34.23
N GLY A 605 64.92 -12.07 -33.39
CA GLY A 605 65.29 -11.27 -32.21
C GLY A 605 64.25 -11.13 -31.09
N PRO A 606 62.93 -11.07 -31.36
CA PRO A 606 61.94 -10.89 -30.32
C PRO A 606 61.88 -12.07 -29.34
N LEU A 607 61.89 -13.32 -29.82
CA LEU A 607 61.73 -14.49 -28.95
C LEU A 607 62.98 -14.71 -28.09
N SER A 608 64.17 -14.57 -28.69
CA SER A 608 65.45 -14.66 -27.97
C SER A 608 65.54 -13.62 -26.84
N ARG A 609 65.20 -12.35 -27.13
CA ARG A 609 65.18 -11.28 -26.11
C ARG A 609 64.17 -11.53 -25.01
N LEU A 610 62.97 -12.00 -25.36
CA LEU A 610 61.94 -12.33 -24.36
C LEU A 610 62.37 -13.48 -23.44
N ARG A 611 63.03 -14.51 -23.97
CA ARG A 611 63.62 -15.60 -23.16
C ARG A 611 64.74 -15.12 -22.24
N GLN A 612 65.52 -14.14 -22.68
CA GLN A 612 66.55 -13.48 -21.88
C GLN A 612 65.98 -12.44 -20.90
N GLY A 613 64.67 -12.22 -20.87
CA GLY A 613 64.02 -11.28 -19.96
C GLY A 613 64.09 -9.82 -20.40
N PHE A 614 64.14 -9.54 -21.72
CA PHE A 614 64.17 -8.19 -22.28
C PHE A 614 62.99 -7.92 -23.22
N HIS A 615 62.53 -6.67 -23.26
CA HIS A 615 61.47 -6.23 -24.16
C HIS A 615 61.97 -6.20 -25.62
N PRO A 616 61.25 -6.79 -26.61
CA PRO A 616 61.72 -6.91 -28.00
C PRO A 616 62.14 -5.61 -28.68
N VAL A 617 61.42 -4.52 -28.41
CA VAL A 617 61.66 -3.17 -28.97
C VAL A 617 62.53 -2.31 -28.06
N SER A 618 62.05 -1.99 -26.86
CA SER A 618 62.76 -1.06 -25.96
C SER A 618 64.02 -1.61 -25.30
N LYS A 619 64.28 -2.92 -25.40
CA LYS A 619 65.39 -3.63 -24.72
C LYS A 619 65.40 -3.46 -23.19
N ALA A 620 64.32 -2.94 -22.60
CA ALA A 620 64.20 -2.80 -21.16
C ALA A 620 64.08 -4.17 -20.49
N ARG A 621 64.68 -4.33 -19.30
CA ARG A 621 64.59 -5.56 -18.51
C ARG A 621 63.14 -5.77 -18.06
N LEU A 622 62.61 -6.95 -18.33
CA LEU A 622 61.28 -7.39 -17.92
C LEU A 622 61.37 -8.24 -16.64
N SER A 623 60.27 -8.32 -15.91
CA SER A 623 60.18 -9.25 -14.78
C SER A 623 60.22 -10.70 -15.26
N THR A 624 60.52 -11.61 -14.33
CA THR A 624 60.52 -13.07 -14.56
C THR A 624 59.25 -13.52 -15.27
N ALA A 625 59.40 -14.38 -16.29
CA ALA A 625 58.29 -14.90 -17.07
C ALA A 625 57.47 -15.91 -16.25
N VAL A 626 56.15 -15.75 -16.21
CA VAL A 626 55.22 -16.65 -15.52
C VAL A 626 54.21 -17.23 -16.53
N PRO A 627 53.81 -18.50 -16.43
CA PRO A 627 52.80 -19.10 -17.31
C PRO A 627 51.48 -18.32 -17.32
N GLY A 628 50.97 -18.03 -18.51
CA GLY A 628 49.67 -17.42 -18.71
C GLY A 628 48.58 -18.47 -18.92
N ARG A 629 47.50 -18.46 -18.14
CA ARG A 629 46.33 -19.33 -18.37
C ARG A 629 45.34 -18.66 -19.33
N VAL A 630 45.00 -19.35 -20.42
CA VAL A 630 43.86 -18.99 -21.28
C VAL A 630 42.63 -19.75 -20.76
N SER A 631 41.57 -19.03 -20.40
CA SER A 631 40.25 -19.64 -20.17
C SER A 631 39.58 -19.80 -21.54
N ALA A 632 39.25 -21.04 -21.93
CA ALA A 632 38.51 -21.29 -23.16
C ALA A 632 37.16 -20.56 -23.09
N ALA A 633 36.99 -19.53 -23.92
CA ALA A 633 35.68 -18.94 -24.14
C ALA A 633 34.85 -19.95 -24.95
N ARG A 634 33.87 -20.59 -24.32
CA ARG A 634 32.80 -21.30 -25.04
C ARG A 634 32.04 -20.27 -25.87
N PHE A 635 32.28 -20.24 -27.17
CA PHE A 635 31.40 -19.58 -28.12
C PHE A 635 30.11 -20.40 -28.19
N VAL A 636 29.06 -19.94 -27.51
CA VAL A 636 27.70 -20.42 -27.77
C VAL A 636 27.22 -19.70 -29.02
N HIS A 637 27.28 -20.38 -30.16
CA HIS A 637 26.58 -19.95 -31.37
C HIS A 637 25.08 -20.18 -31.16
N ALA A 638 24.33 -19.10 -30.96
CA ALA A 638 22.89 -19.09 -31.22
C ALA A 638 22.70 -18.94 -32.73
N ALA A 639 22.44 -20.05 -33.42
CA ALA A 639 21.98 -20.03 -34.81
C ALA A 639 20.45 -20.05 -34.80
N SER A 640 19.86 -18.89 -35.06
CA SER A 640 18.48 -18.76 -35.53
C SER A 640 18.46 -19.10 -37.02
N SER A 641 17.83 -20.22 -37.38
CA SER A 641 17.43 -20.55 -38.75
C SER A 641 15.93 -20.75 -38.79
N CYS A 642 15.30 -19.90 -39.60
CA CYS A 642 13.92 -19.92 -40.05
C CYS A 642 13.78 -20.92 -41.21
N SER A 643 12.76 -21.76 -41.17
CA SER A 643 12.14 -22.53 -42.27
C SER A 643 10.78 -22.98 -41.68
N LEU A 644 9.60 -22.53 -42.14
CA LEU A 644 8.95 -22.81 -43.43
C LEU A 644 9.09 -24.27 -43.84
N GLU A 645 8.34 -25.14 -43.14
CA GLU A 645 7.18 -25.88 -43.69
C GLU A 645 6.22 -26.22 -42.53
#